data_AF-A0A024W6I7-F1
#
_entry.id   AF-A0A024W6I7-F1
#
_cell.length_a   1.000
_cell.length_b   1.000
_cell.length_c   1.000
_cell.angle_alpha   90.00
_cell.angle_beta   90.00
_cell.angle_gamma   90.00
#
_symmetry.space_group_name_H-M   'P 1'
#
loop_
_entity.id
_entity.type
_entity.pdbx_description
1 polymer ?
#
loop_
_entity_poly.entity_id
_entity_poly.type
_entity_poly.pdbx_seq_one_letter_code
_entity_poly.pdbx_strand_id
1 'polypeptide(L)'
;MGPPSTAPDYGKATNVKELLDQIGQEIYKKVHRDDADYRSALQGRLKEAKFPTRKGFVASHVSEPCDLIYEYDTNVTGGFDTNNPCANRLDVRFSDKYGGQCTDTKIHGNENNEFGACAPFRRLFLCDHHLSYMEAGKINNTHNLLLEVLLAAKYEGQSLVKKYNEYKERHIVFPSDICTILARSFADIGDIVRGKDLFIGYNEKDQEEKKQLQDSLKNIFKKIHSEVTSGKTNGTNVDKAKARYGSDKGNYYLLREDWWNANRQQVWKAITCDAPEKAEYFRQTCSGEFKTHKKCTCANGDVPTYFDYVPQYLRWFEEWAEDFCRLRKHKLQNAITNCRNPKGEDKYCDLNGYDCKGTASGRNKFAPDSDCHKCSVTCIPFGPWIDNQRKEFDKQKNKYAEEIKEDHGTTLQVGKTTINNLYVDDFYKELKTNYGNVEKFLEKLSEEQICKRQPEVGDEKKTSINFKDDQPDVIFSHTEYCRACPWCGTQRSRNGKWEAKDGKDCENEVTKEYKEEDTTTIPILSPDKEKTDMLEKYSKLCSSGKKYDKVTENWQCHYEKNEDDPKNYSDNCIQGDWKKVTQKDKIRPYVTFFNVWIHEMLEDSIKWREQFNNCINNENATKCIKWCKNPCECYKKWVERMKEEWRDIKKHFHKEKNLVEDYHFAILETYLEQEFLPSIEDAYGNDEAIDKIEELLEERRAHADSDLKDKEKKNIIDYLLEHEGKDAEKCTTTHNNNECPEEVNLHNNPCSEHINKPTASVKDIARKMKSNARKLLRNRGSKDELKGNISLAEFKNGGQGSELKGNICKIDNKYSNDIRGTTNGGACKGKDGNNERFKIGTEWKIGEKVETSYKDVFLPPRREHMCTSNLEHLETDQSPLKNSDGKVVNNSFLGDVLLAAKKEGDFIVEKLKSNGNQPGICRAIKYSFADIGDIIRGRDMWDLDEGSKKMEKNLVTIFGKIKDNLADDDIKNKYTDDDVNHTKLREDWWEANRYQVWNAMKCAMKNGNIDKCNGIPLDDYIPQRLRWMTEWAEWFCKEQYSLYDKLETQCGICK
;
A
#
# COMPACT_ATOMS: atom_id res chain seq x y z
N MET A 1 58.84 -6.24 3.46
CA MET A 1 58.24 -4.90 3.56
C MET A 1 57.76 -4.54 2.17
N GLY A 2 56.45 -4.66 1.90
CA GLY A 2 55.87 -4.08 0.69
C GLY A 2 55.91 -2.55 0.77
N PRO A 3 55.87 -1.83 -0.37
CA PRO A 3 55.85 -0.38 -0.35
C PRO A 3 54.65 0.12 0.49
N PRO A 4 54.81 1.23 1.23
CA PRO A 4 53.71 1.80 2.00
C PRO A 4 52.55 2.10 1.05
N SER A 5 51.37 1.55 1.36
CA SER A 5 50.12 1.88 0.70
C SER A 5 49.96 3.39 0.71
N THR A 6 50.01 4.03 -0.47
CA THR A 6 49.59 5.42 -0.64
C THR A 6 48.17 5.57 -0.06
N ALA A 7 47.94 6.58 0.77
CA ALA A 7 46.60 6.87 1.30
C ALA A 7 45.59 6.98 0.13
N PRO A 8 44.36 6.46 0.27
CA PRO A 8 43.35 6.57 -0.78
C PRO A 8 43.07 8.03 -1.12
N ASP A 9 43.12 8.38 -2.41
CA ASP A 9 42.73 9.71 -2.88
C ASP A 9 41.21 9.76 -3.07
N TYR A 10 40.49 10.13 -2.02
CA TYR A 10 39.02 10.22 -2.04
C TYR A 10 38.48 11.28 -3.01
N GLY A 11 39.33 12.21 -3.49
CA GLY A 11 38.94 13.19 -4.51
C GLY A 11 38.53 12.56 -5.84
N LYS A 12 38.89 11.30 -6.08
CA LYS A 12 38.55 10.55 -7.30
C LYS A 12 37.19 9.84 -7.24
N ALA A 13 36.50 9.84 -6.10
CA ALA A 13 35.17 9.23 -6.00
C ALA A 13 34.18 9.88 -6.98
N THR A 14 33.36 9.07 -7.64
CA THR A 14 32.45 9.52 -8.71
C THR A 14 31.14 10.14 -8.20
N ASN A 15 30.79 9.89 -6.93
CA ASN A 15 29.63 10.44 -6.23
C ASN A 15 29.80 10.27 -4.70
N VAL A 16 28.85 10.76 -3.89
CA VAL A 16 28.92 10.70 -2.41
C VAL A 16 28.77 9.27 -1.92
N LYS A 17 27.88 8.48 -2.51
CA LYS A 17 27.70 7.07 -2.17
C LYS A 17 29.00 6.28 -2.27
N GLU A 18 29.76 6.45 -3.34
CA GLU A 18 31.08 5.83 -3.51
C GLU A 18 32.09 6.38 -2.50
N LEU A 19 32.14 7.70 -2.32
CA LEU A 19 33.02 8.37 -1.35
C LEU A 19 32.83 7.80 0.06
N LEU A 20 31.57 7.74 0.53
CA LEU A 20 31.24 7.26 1.87
C LEU A 20 31.64 5.80 2.04
N ASP A 21 31.35 4.95 1.04
CA ASP A 21 31.72 3.53 1.09
C ASP A 21 33.25 3.33 1.06
N GLN A 22 34.00 4.18 0.35
CA GLN A 22 35.47 4.13 0.32
C GLN A 22 36.08 4.48 1.69
N ILE A 23 35.61 5.56 2.34
CA ILE A 23 36.07 5.91 3.69
C ILE A 23 35.65 4.83 4.69
N GLY A 24 34.40 4.34 4.59
CA GLY A 24 33.91 3.24 5.42
C GLY A 24 34.79 1.98 5.31
N GLN A 25 35.36 1.71 4.14
CA GLN A 25 36.31 0.61 3.94
C GLN A 25 37.61 0.81 4.74
N GLU A 26 38.14 2.03 4.83
CA GLU A 26 39.32 2.31 5.65
C GLU A 26 39.03 2.18 7.14
N ILE A 27 37.87 2.66 7.59
CA ILE A 27 37.43 2.47 8.97
C ILE A 27 37.25 0.98 9.27
N TYR A 28 36.60 0.23 8.38
CA TYR A 28 36.49 -1.23 8.50
C TYR A 28 37.86 -1.89 8.63
N LYS A 29 38.84 -1.55 7.77
CA LYS A 29 40.21 -2.09 7.86
C LYS A 29 40.87 -1.79 9.19
N LYS A 30 40.59 -0.63 9.81
CA LYS A 30 41.09 -0.28 11.15
C LYS A 30 40.43 -1.18 12.21
N VAL A 31 39.11 -1.22 12.26
CA VAL A 31 38.35 -2.06 13.21
C VAL A 31 38.73 -3.53 13.08
N HIS A 32 38.84 -4.03 11.84
CA HIS A 32 39.20 -5.41 11.53
C HIS A 32 40.64 -5.77 11.90
N ARG A 33 41.54 -4.78 12.02
CA ARG A 33 42.88 -5.00 12.58
C ARG A 33 42.83 -4.98 14.10
N ASP A 34 42.08 -4.05 14.67
CA ASP A 34 42.00 -3.82 16.11
C ASP A 34 41.31 -4.97 16.85
N ASP A 35 40.37 -5.68 16.21
CA ASP A 35 39.60 -6.78 16.82
C ASP A 35 40.14 -8.18 16.49
N ALA A 36 41.21 -8.29 15.71
CA ALA A 36 41.69 -9.55 15.13
C ALA A 36 41.92 -10.66 16.17
N ASP A 37 42.46 -10.29 17.34
CA ASP A 37 42.75 -11.21 18.45
C ASP A 37 41.49 -11.72 19.19
N TYR A 38 40.32 -11.14 18.94
CA TYR A 38 39.09 -11.35 19.73
C TYR A 38 37.95 -11.94 18.90
N ARG A 39 38.01 -11.77 17.57
CA ARG A 39 36.94 -12.13 16.63
C ARG A 39 36.45 -13.57 16.79
N SER A 40 37.35 -14.52 16.95
CA SER A 40 37.00 -15.94 17.09
C SER A 40 36.15 -16.24 18.33
N ALA A 41 36.32 -15.47 19.41
CA ALA A 41 35.53 -15.61 20.64
C ALA A 41 34.13 -14.99 20.52
N LEU A 42 33.96 -14.02 19.61
CA LEU A 42 32.71 -13.31 19.38
C LEU A 42 31.93 -13.84 18.19
N GLN A 43 32.56 -14.66 17.34
CA GLN A 43 31.92 -15.24 16.17
C GLN A 43 30.80 -16.21 16.58
N GLY A 44 29.58 -15.83 16.25
CA GLY A 44 28.41 -16.68 16.38
C GLY A 44 28.47 -17.83 15.38
N ARG A 45 27.84 -18.94 15.74
CA ARG A 45 27.82 -20.17 14.95
C ARG A 45 26.40 -20.68 14.97
N LEU A 46 25.72 -20.61 13.83
CA LEU A 46 24.28 -20.87 13.77
C LEU A 46 23.93 -22.27 14.29
N LYS A 47 24.74 -23.29 13.95
CA LYS A 47 24.60 -24.67 14.44
C LYS A 47 24.71 -24.82 15.96
N GLU A 48 25.36 -23.89 16.63
CA GLU A 48 25.56 -23.93 18.09
C GLU A 48 24.49 -23.11 18.83
N ALA A 49 23.68 -22.32 18.12
CA ALA A 49 22.53 -21.65 18.70
C ALA A 49 21.55 -22.67 19.25
N LYS A 50 20.96 -22.39 20.41
CA LYS A 50 19.95 -23.23 21.04
C LYS A 50 18.68 -22.44 21.21
N PHE A 51 17.55 -23.06 20.89
CA PHE A 51 16.24 -22.45 21.03
C PHE A 51 15.22 -23.46 21.60
N PRO A 52 14.19 -22.96 22.29
CA PRO A 52 13.19 -23.79 22.93
C PRO A 52 12.30 -24.50 21.90
N THR A 53 12.06 -25.79 22.11
CA THR A 53 11.08 -26.60 21.37
C THR A 53 10.16 -27.33 22.35
N ARG A 54 9.13 -28.01 21.84
CA ARG A 54 8.25 -28.88 22.65
C ARG A 54 9.00 -29.98 23.43
N LYS A 55 10.25 -30.29 23.05
CA LYS A 55 11.11 -31.29 23.72
C LYS A 55 12.21 -30.67 24.59
N GLY A 56 12.15 -29.36 24.86
CA GLY A 56 13.18 -28.60 25.55
C GLY A 56 14.08 -27.80 24.59
N PHE A 57 15.22 -27.32 25.07
CA PHE A 57 16.18 -26.59 24.23
C PHE A 57 16.94 -27.55 23.32
N VAL A 58 16.83 -27.34 22.01
CA VAL A 58 17.60 -28.10 21.01
C VAL A 58 18.59 -27.18 20.32
N ALA A 59 19.69 -27.76 19.86
CA ALA A 59 20.61 -27.05 18.98
C ALA A 59 19.93 -26.76 17.63
N SER A 60 20.37 -25.70 16.95
CA SER A 60 19.85 -25.33 15.65
C SER A 60 20.01 -26.47 14.67
N HIS A 61 18.90 -26.84 14.04
CA HIS A 61 18.89 -27.77 12.92
C HIS A 61 19.26 -27.07 11.60
N VAL A 62 19.31 -25.73 11.62
CA VAL A 62 19.60 -24.89 10.48
C VAL A 62 21.08 -24.50 10.46
N SER A 63 21.75 -24.74 9.34
CA SER A 63 23.13 -24.32 9.11
C SER A 63 23.26 -23.09 8.22
N GLU A 64 22.22 -22.78 7.46
CA GLU A 64 22.20 -21.73 6.45
C GLU A 64 21.22 -20.63 6.87
N PRO A 65 21.64 -19.35 6.96
CA PRO A 65 20.77 -18.28 7.42
C PRO A 65 19.46 -18.14 6.62
N CYS A 66 19.47 -18.50 5.33
CA CYS A 66 18.30 -18.43 4.47
C CYS A 66 17.20 -19.43 4.82
N ASP A 67 17.53 -20.49 5.54
CA ASP A 67 16.58 -21.53 5.92
C ASP A 67 15.89 -21.24 7.26
N LEU A 68 16.27 -20.16 7.96
CA LEU A 68 15.69 -19.79 9.25
C LEU A 68 14.23 -19.37 9.15
N ILE A 69 13.36 -19.93 9.98
CA ILE A 69 11.93 -19.62 10.01
C ILE A 69 11.59 -19.03 11.38
N TYR A 70 11.13 -17.77 11.45
CA TYR A 70 10.91 -17.10 12.74
C TYR A 70 9.86 -17.81 13.61
N GLU A 71 8.94 -18.57 13.00
CA GLU A 71 7.93 -19.35 13.69
C GLU A 71 8.51 -20.49 14.54
N TYR A 72 9.70 -20.98 14.20
CA TYR A 72 10.28 -22.18 14.80
C TYR A 72 11.72 -21.99 15.31
N ASP A 73 12.50 -21.11 14.67
CA ASP A 73 13.93 -20.94 14.88
C ASP A 73 14.24 -19.65 15.65
N THR A 74 13.61 -19.46 16.80
CA THR A 74 13.79 -18.26 17.65
C THR A 74 13.76 -18.61 19.14
N ASN A 75 14.44 -17.79 19.93
CA ASN A 75 14.36 -17.76 21.39
C ASN A 75 13.30 -16.78 21.91
N VAL A 76 12.69 -15.98 21.04
CA VAL A 76 11.62 -15.05 21.39
C VAL A 76 10.30 -15.83 21.47
N THR A 77 9.90 -16.21 22.69
CA THR A 77 8.72 -17.08 22.93
C THR A 77 7.56 -16.38 23.62
N GLY A 78 7.45 -15.05 23.50
CA GLY A 78 6.47 -14.21 24.20
C GLY A 78 5.02 -14.28 23.69
N GLY A 79 4.66 -15.27 22.85
CA GLY A 79 3.30 -15.42 22.29
C GLY A 79 3.06 -14.65 20.98
N PHE A 80 1.81 -14.71 20.48
CA PHE A 80 1.36 -14.35 19.11
C PHE A 80 2.07 -13.11 18.52
N ASP A 81 2.74 -13.29 17.37
CA ASP A 81 3.50 -12.30 16.59
C ASP A 81 4.72 -11.63 17.25
N THR A 82 5.06 -11.93 18.52
CA THR A 82 6.29 -11.37 19.14
C THR A 82 7.57 -11.89 18.49
N ASN A 83 7.52 -13.06 17.87
CA ASN A 83 8.61 -13.66 17.13
C ASN A 83 8.71 -13.18 15.67
N ASN A 84 7.69 -12.52 15.13
CA ASN A 84 7.69 -12.07 13.74
C ASN A 84 8.52 -10.78 13.61
N PRO A 85 9.62 -10.78 12.81
CA PRO A 85 10.46 -9.61 12.67
C PRO A 85 9.74 -8.37 12.12
N CYS A 86 8.73 -8.56 11.28
CA CYS A 86 8.01 -7.48 10.60
C CYS A 86 6.64 -7.18 11.21
N ALA A 87 6.26 -7.83 12.33
CA ALA A 87 4.96 -7.58 12.94
C ALA A 87 4.82 -6.12 13.41
N ASN A 88 3.60 -5.58 13.32
CA ASN A 88 3.27 -4.18 13.64
C ASN A 88 4.06 -3.12 12.85
N ARG A 89 4.81 -3.48 11.80
CA ARG A 89 5.43 -2.54 10.87
C ARG A 89 4.52 -2.30 9.67
N LEU A 90 4.51 -1.08 9.14
CA LEU A 90 3.79 -0.78 7.90
C LEU A 90 4.47 -1.51 6.73
N ASP A 91 3.67 -2.08 5.84
CA ASP A 91 4.15 -2.82 4.66
C ASP A 91 4.64 -1.88 3.53
N VAL A 92 4.97 -0.63 3.84
CA VAL A 92 5.42 0.40 2.90
C VAL A 92 6.90 0.67 3.14
N ARG A 93 7.74 0.38 2.14
CA ARG A 93 9.20 0.57 2.20
C ARG A 93 9.73 1.72 1.35
N PHE A 94 8.99 2.04 0.29
CA PHE A 94 9.28 3.11 -0.65
C PHE A 94 7.98 3.90 -0.86
N SER A 95 8.06 5.23 -0.86
CA SER A 95 6.91 6.11 -1.01
C SER A 95 7.20 7.24 -2.00
N ASP A 96 6.21 7.55 -2.84
CA ASP A 96 6.21 8.73 -3.72
C ASP A 96 5.46 9.92 -3.16
N LYS A 97 4.71 9.66 -2.10
CA LYS A 97 3.79 10.61 -1.48
C LYS A 97 4.37 11.20 -0.20
N TYR A 98 5.23 10.45 0.48
CA TYR A 98 5.71 10.78 1.82
C TYR A 98 7.24 10.77 1.89
N GLY A 99 7.81 11.73 2.63
CA GLY A 99 9.24 11.83 2.91
C GLY A 99 9.64 11.27 4.28
N GLY A 100 10.93 11.12 4.53
CA GLY A 100 11.46 10.63 5.80
C GLY A 100 11.02 11.47 7.02
N GLN A 101 11.32 10.99 8.22
CA GLN A 101 11.06 11.74 9.45
C GLN A 101 12.27 12.57 9.82
N CYS A 102 12.10 13.85 10.14
CA CYS A 102 13.23 14.73 10.48
C CYS A 102 13.04 15.41 11.84
N THR A 103 12.04 15.04 12.65
CA THR A 103 11.75 15.74 13.91
C THR A 103 12.67 15.30 15.05
N ASP A 104 12.83 16.18 16.04
CA ASP A 104 13.51 15.94 17.32
C ASP A 104 12.84 14.85 18.17
N THR A 105 11.51 14.77 18.11
CA THR A 105 10.73 13.74 18.82
C THR A 105 10.93 12.33 18.29
N LYS A 106 11.54 12.17 17.11
CA LYS A 106 11.70 10.88 16.41
C LYS A 106 13.16 10.49 16.16
N ILE A 107 14.10 11.44 16.27
CA ILE A 107 15.51 11.23 15.96
C ILE A 107 16.39 11.81 17.05
N HIS A 108 17.29 10.98 17.58
CA HIS A 108 18.35 11.35 18.49
C HIS A 108 19.31 12.35 17.84
N GLY A 109 19.63 13.43 18.57
CA GLY A 109 20.56 14.47 18.12
C GLY A 109 19.94 15.54 17.23
N ASN A 110 18.62 15.49 17.03
CA ASN A 110 17.87 16.60 16.45
C ASN A 110 17.39 17.50 17.61
N GLU A 111 17.76 18.78 17.59
CA GLU A 111 17.47 19.72 18.70
C GLU A 111 16.38 20.75 18.36
N ASN A 112 16.20 21.08 17.07
CA ASN A 112 15.19 22.01 16.57
C ASN A 112 14.88 21.75 15.08
N ASN A 113 14.15 22.65 14.42
CA ASN A 113 13.81 22.53 12.99
C ASN A 113 14.95 22.91 12.03
N GLU A 114 16.08 23.42 12.53
CA GLU A 114 17.16 24.01 11.72
C GLU A 114 18.38 23.08 11.58
N PHE A 115 18.58 22.13 12.51
CA PHE A 115 19.73 21.22 12.53
C PHE A 115 19.27 19.78 12.81
N GLY A 116 19.65 18.82 11.96
CA GLY A 116 19.34 17.42 12.22
C GLY A 116 19.48 16.44 11.05
N ALA A 117 19.22 15.17 11.35
CA ALA A 117 19.15 14.08 10.39
C ALA A 117 17.70 13.76 10.01
N CYS A 118 17.51 13.09 8.87
CA CYS A 118 16.20 12.67 8.36
C CYS A 118 16.18 11.16 8.15
N ALA A 119 15.41 10.41 8.94
CA ALA A 119 15.31 8.96 8.82
C ALA A 119 14.45 8.57 7.60
N PRO A 120 14.98 7.80 6.64
CA PRO A 120 14.27 7.42 5.42
C PRO A 120 13.19 6.38 5.68
N PHE A 121 12.16 6.31 4.82
CA PHE A 121 11.01 5.40 4.95
C PHE A 121 11.42 3.94 5.19
N ARG A 122 12.44 3.48 4.47
CA ARG A 122 13.05 2.15 4.62
C ARG A 122 13.44 1.86 6.07
N ARG A 123 14.08 2.82 6.74
CA ARG A 123 14.52 2.71 8.15
C ARG A 123 13.32 2.74 9.10
N LEU A 124 12.32 3.58 8.86
CA LEU A 124 11.19 3.76 9.79
C LEU A 124 10.45 2.45 10.10
N PHE A 125 10.35 1.56 9.10
CA PHE A 125 9.57 0.32 9.19
C PHE A 125 10.42 -0.96 9.12
N LEU A 126 11.70 -0.86 9.48
CA LEU A 126 12.65 -1.98 9.52
C LEU A 126 12.09 -3.18 10.31
N CYS A 127 12.31 -4.41 9.80
CA CYS A 127 11.86 -5.64 10.43
C CYS A 127 12.74 -6.05 11.64
N ASP A 128 12.55 -5.36 12.75
CA ASP A 128 13.25 -5.59 14.03
C ASP A 128 12.30 -5.84 15.21
N HIS A 129 11.00 -6.07 14.97
CA HIS A 129 9.99 -6.13 16.02
C HIS A 129 10.30 -7.20 17.08
N HIS A 130 10.72 -8.39 16.66
CA HIS A 130 11.02 -9.48 17.60
C HIS A 130 12.24 -9.19 18.48
N LEU A 131 13.16 -8.34 18.02
CA LEU A 131 14.35 -7.96 18.78
C LEU A 131 13.99 -7.22 20.08
N SER A 132 12.87 -6.50 20.10
CA SER A 132 12.35 -5.83 21.30
C SER A 132 11.92 -6.79 22.41
N TYR A 133 11.63 -8.05 22.07
CA TYR A 133 11.18 -9.08 23.01
C TYR A 133 12.26 -10.11 23.35
N MET A 134 13.52 -9.82 23.00
CA MET A 134 14.64 -10.68 23.39
C MET A 134 14.81 -10.67 24.91
N GLU A 135 14.80 -11.85 25.51
CA GLU A 135 15.08 -12.01 26.94
C GLU A 135 16.51 -12.46 27.15
N ALA A 136 17.30 -11.67 27.89
CA ALA A 136 18.67 -12.03 28.21
C ALA A 136 18.79 -13.38 28.94
N GLY A 137 17.72 -13.87 29.59
CA GLY A 137 17.66 -15.21 30.18
C GLY A 137 17.83 -16.34 29.16
N LYS A 138 17.22 -16.20 27.98
CA LYS A 138 17.19 -17.19 26.88
C LYS A 138 18.26 -16.92 25.84
N ILE A 139 18.53 -15.65 25.57
CA ILE A 139 19.54 -15.17 24.62
C ILE A 139 20.70 -14.62 25.44
N ASN A 140 21.72 -15.43 25.69
CA ASN A 140 22.78 -15.07 26.65
C ASN A 140 24.21 -15.26 26.12
N ASN A 141 24.35 -15.72 24.88
CA ASN A 141 25.62 -16.02 24.24
C ASN A 141 25.63 -15.49 22.79
N THR A 142 26.80 -15.51 22.16
CA THR A 142 26.97 -15.00 20.79
C THR A 142 26.14 -15.75 19.75
N HIS A 143 25.97 -17.07 19.89
CA HIS A 143 25.27 -17.89 18.90
C HIS A 143 23.77 -17.60 18.88
N ASN A 144 23.14 -17.48 20.05
CA ASN A 144 21.72 -17.14 20.16
C ASN A 144 21.45 -15.71 19.70
N LEU A 145 22.32 -14.74 20.04
CA LEU A 145 22.18 -13.37 19.55
C LEU A 145 22.31 -13.32 18.02
N LEU A 146 23.28 -14.05 17.45
CA LEU A 146 23.45 -14.13 16.00
C LEU A 146 22.16 -14.60 15.33
N LEU A 147 21.57 -15.70 15.81
CA LEU A 147 20.33 -16.26 15.25
C LEU A 147 19.19 -15.22 15.19
N GLU A 148 18.95 -14.45 16.26
CA GLU A 148 17.88 -13.43 16.25
C GLU A 148 18.17 -12.28 15.27
N VAL A 149 19.43 -11.86 15.17
CA VAL A 149 19.86 -10.82 14.21
C VAL A 149 19.76 -11.33 12.77
N LEU A 150 20.05 -12.61 12.52
CA LEU A 150 19.87 -13.23 11.20
C LEU A 150 18.39 -13.28 10.80
N LEU A 151 17.47 -13.55 11.73
CA LEU A 151 16.04 -13.45 11.45
C LEU A 151 15.64 -12.03 11.06
N ALA A 152 16.09 -11.00 11.80
CA ALA A 152 15.82 -9.60 11.43
C ALA A 152 16.30 -9.29 10.01
N ALA A 153 17.55 -9.65 9.71
CA ALA A 153 18.18 -9.43 8.42
C ALA A 153 17.46 -10.17 7.28
N LYS A 154 17.15 -11.47 7.45
CA LYS A 154 16.47 -12.27 6.43
C LYS A 154 15.12 -11.67 6.05
N TYR A 155 14.27 -11.40 7.03
CA TYR A 155 12.91 -10.94 6.76
C TYR A 155 12.86 -9.46 6.34
N GLU A 156 13.81 -8.63 6.78
CA GLU A 156 14.04 -7.30 6.21
C GLU A 156 14.41 -7.39 4.72
N GLY A 157 15.38 -8.24 4.38
CA GLY A 157 15.81 -8.47 3.00
C GLY A 157 14.67 -8.96 2.09
N GLN A 158 13.92 -9.96 2.56
CA GLN A 158 12.74 -10.49 1.87
C GLN A 158 11.69 -9.40 1.62
N SER A 159 11.39 -8.60 2.65
CA SER A 159 10.43 -7.49 2.56
C SER A 159 10.89 -6.44 1.54
N LEU A 160 12.16 -6.04 1.58
CA LEU A 160 12.71 -5.05 0.66
C LEU A 160 12.72 -5.52 -0.79
N VAL A 161 13.16 -6.75 -1.06
CA VAL A 161 13.17 -7.29 -2.44
C VAL A 161 11.76 -7.36 -3.00
N LYS A 162 10.81 -7.89 -2.22
CA LYS A 162 9.40 -7.96 -2.63
C LYS A 162 8.87 -6.58 -2.98
N LYS A 163 9.07 -5.60 -2.07
CA LYS A 163 8.58 -4.22 -2.25
C LYS A 163 9.27 -3.48 -3.37
N TYR A 164 10.55 -3.77 -3.60
CA TYR A 164 11.33 -3.22 -4.69
C TYR A 164 10.79 -3.69 -6.04
N ASN A 165 10.47 -4.99 -6.17
CA ASN A 165 9.88 -5.54 -7.38
C ASN A 165 8.47 -4.98 -7.62
N GLU A 166 7.61 -4.98 -6.58
CA GLU A 166 6.27 -4.35 -6.64
C GLU A 166 6.35 -2.86 -7.02
N TYR A 167 7.40 -2.16 -6.61
CA TYR A 167 7.60 -0.76 -6.92
C TYR A 167 8.10 -0.56 -8.36
N LYS A 168 9.06 -1.38 -8.82
CA LYS A 168 9.60 -1.36 -10.18
C LYS A 168 8.57 -1.72 -11.25
N GLU A 169 7.63 -2.60 -10.96
CA GLU A 169 6.52 -2.91 -11.87
C GLU A 169 5.64 -1.68 -12.15
N ARG A 170 5.57 -0.75 -11.20
CA ARG A 170 4.75 0.47 -11.29
C ARG A 170 5.51 1.70 -11.80
N HIS A 171 6.85 1.66 -11.82
CA HIS A 171 7.68 2.82 -12.12
C HIS A 171 8.84 2.46 -13.05
N ILE A 172 8.99 3.22 -14.14
CA ILE A 172 10.03 3.01 -15.15
C ILE A 172 11.44 3.25 -14.58
N VAL A 173 11.59 4.07 -13.53
CA VAL A 173 12.89 4.47 -12.97
C VAL A 173 12.89 4.39 -11.44
N PHE A 174 13.77 3.56 -10.88
CA PHE A 174 14.13 3.55 -9.45
C PHE A 174 15.63 3.86 -9.33
N PRO A 175 16.07 4.68 -8.35
CA PRO A 175 17.36 5.37 -8.44
C PRO A 175 18.52 4.51 -7.92
N SER A 176 18.23 3.57 -7.02
CA SER A 176 19.21 2.72 -6.35
C SER A 176 19.02 1.25 -6.74
N ASP A 177 20.11 0.53 -6.97
CA ASP A 177 20.04 -0.92 -7.17
C ASP A 177 19.65 -1.62 -5.86
N ILE A 178 19.00 -2.79 -5.98
CA ILE A 178 18.53 -3.55 -4.82
C ILE A 178 19.68 -3.84 -3.83
N CYS A 179 20.90 -4.07 -4.30
CA CYS A 179 22.05 -4.29 -3.44
C CYS A 179 22.41 -3.07 -2.58
N THR A 180 22.19 -1.84 -3.09
CA THR A 180 22.39 -0.60 -2.31
C THR A 180 21.32 -0.45 -1.23
N ILE A 181 20.06 -0.78 -1.54
CA ILE A 181 18.97 -0.76 -0.55
C ILE A 181 19.25 -1.75 0.58
N LEU A 182 19.66 -2.97 0.23
CA LEU A 182 20.04 -4.00 1.20
C LEU A 182 21.27 -3.55 2.02
N ALA A 183 22.26 -2.90 1.40
CA ALA A 183 23.41 -2.31 2.10
C ALA A 183 23.02 -1.24 3.13
N ARG A 184 22.06 -0.39 2.82
CA ARG A 184 21.54 0.63 3.74
C ARG A 184 20.82 0.00 4.93
N SER A 185 19.93 -0.98 4.71
CA SER A 185 19.27 -1.70 5.82
C SER A 185 20.24 -2.57 6.63
N PHE A 186 21.22 -3.18 6.00
CA PHE A 186 22.30 -3.90 6.68
C PHE A 186 23.07 -2.99 7.64
N ALA A 187 23.43 -1.79 7.19
CA ALA A 187 24.12 -0.81 8.02
C ALA A 187 23.26 -0.32 9.20
N ASP A 188 21.95 -0.10 8.97
CA ASP A 188 21.03 0.29 10.04
C ASP A 188 20.81 -0.83 11.08
N ILE A 189 20.71 -2.10 10.66
CA ILE A 189 20.71 -3.24 11.59
C ILE A 189 22.00 -3.25 12.42
N GLY A 190 23.15 -3.00 11.78
CA GLY A 190 24.43 -2.87 12.46
C GLY A 190 24.44 -1.76 13.50
N ASP A 191 23.88 -0.60 13.20
CA ASP A 191 23.80 0.51 14.15
C ASP A 191 22.85 0.24 15.30
N ILE A 192 21.75 -0.49 15.07
CA ILE A 192 20.86 -0.95 16.14
C ILE A 192 21.63 -1.85 17.11
N VAL A 193 22.32 -2.88 16.59
CA VAL A 193 23.10 -3.83 17.42
C VAL A 193 24.19 -3.11 18.20
N ARG A 194 24.90 -2.18 17.56
CA ARG A 194 26.02 -1.43 18.14
C ARG A 194 25.61 -0.29 19.08
N GLY A 195 24.32 0.04 19.15
CA GLY A 195 23.82 1.16 19.94
C GLY A 195 24.20 2.53 19.36
N LYS A 196 24.32 2.60 18.03
CA LYS A 196 24.61 3.82 17.24
C LYS A 196 23.37 4.42 16.59
N ASP A 197 22.29 3.65 16.53
CA ASP A 197 21.09 4.05 15.80
C ASP A 197 20.42 5.29 16.40
N LEU A 198 20.11 6.25 15.52
CA LEU A 198 19.55 7.55 15.86
C LEU A 198 18.02 7.53 15.91
N PHE A 199 17.35 6.51 15.41
CA PHE A 199 15.88 6.53 15.30
C PHE A 199 15.22 6.08 16.61
N ILE A 200 14.44 6.99 17.20
CA ILE A 200 13.81 6.79 18.51
C ILE A 200 12.56 5.92 18.39
N GLY A 201 11.81 6.05 17.29
CA GLY A 201 10.56 5.35 17.02
C GLY A 201 9.47 6.26 16.48
N TYR A 202 8.61 5.74 15.61
CA TYR A 202 7.62 6.53 14.85
C TYR A 202 6.44 7.02 15.70
N ASN A 203 6.02 6.25 16.70
CA ASN A 203 4.94 6.57 17.64
C ASN A 203 5.30 6.07 19.05
N GLU A 204 4.50 6.38 20.06
CA GLU A 204 4.80 6.05 21.47
C GLU A 204 5.07 4.54 21.68
N LYS A 205 4.32 3.66 21.01
CA LYS A 205 4.51 2.22 21.09
C LYS A 205 5.85 1.79 20.50
N ASP A 206 6.17 2.26 19.30
CA ASP A 206 7.44 1.95 18.64
C ASP A 206 8.63 2.50 19.44
N GLN A 207 8.49 3.68 20.06
CA GLN A 207 9.51 4.25 20.94
C GLN A 207 9.81 3.37 22.16
N GLU A 208 8.77 2.84 22.81
CA GLU A 208 8.94 1.91 23.91
C GLU A 208 9.57 0.58 23.44
N GLU A 209 9.18 0.06 22.27
CA GLU A 209 9.79 -1.13 21.66
C GLU A 209 11.29 -0.93 21.36
N LYS A 210 11.71 0.22 20.80
CA LYS A 210 13.14 0.51 20.54
C LYS A 210 13.94 0.64 21.83
N LYS A 211 13.36 1.26 22.85
CA LYS A 211 13.98 1.35 24.18
C LYS A 211 14.17 -0.03 24.80
N GLN A 212 13.13 -0.87 24.78
CA GLN A 212 13.20 -2.26 25.25
C GLN A 212 14.26 -3.06 24.49
N LEU A 213 14.33 -2.91 23.16
CA LEU A 213 15.36 -3.53 22.33
C LEU A 213 16.77 -3.15 22.81
N GLN A 214 17.06 -1.87 23.03
CA GLN A 214 18.37 -1.43 23.47
C GLN A 214 18.72 -1.93 24.88
N ASP A 215 17.75 -1.96 25.80
CA ASP A 215 17.91 -2.54 27.14
C ASP A 215 18.17 -4.05 27.08
N SER A 216 17.47 -4.77 26.21
CA SER A 216 17.70 -6.20 25.98
C SER A 216 19.09 -6.47 25.43
N LEU A 217 19.52 -5.74 24.38
CA LEU A 217 20.88 -5.85 23.86
C LEU A 217 21.92 -5.57 24.96
N LYS A 218 21.72 -4.54 25.79
CA LYS A 218 22.62 -4.21 26.91
C LYS A 218 22.76 -5.37 27.88
N ASN A 219 21.65 -6.01 28.23
CA ASN A 219 21.64 -7.15 29.13
C ASN A 219 22.25 -8.42 28.52
N ILE A 220 22.06 -8.64 27.21
CA ILE A 220 22.67 -9.75 26.47
C ILE A 220 24.19 -9.55 26.40
N PHE A 221 24.65 -8.37 26.00
CA PHE A 221 26.08 -8.05 25.91
C PHE A 221 26.77 -8.07 27.27
N LYS A 222 26.08 -7.76 28.38
CA LYS A 222 26.60 -8.00 29.74
C LYS A 222 26.96 -9.47 29.99
N LYS A 223 26.14 -10.40 29.48
CA LYS A 223 26.38 -11.84 29.63
C LYS A 223 27.52 -12.30 28.73
N ILE A 224 27.52 -11.89 27.46
CA ILE A 224 28.61 -12.17 26.51
C ILE A 224 29.95 -11.63 27.06
N HIS A 225 29.96 -10.40 27.58
CA HIS A 225 31.12 -9.80 28.23
C HIS A 225 31.64 -10.68 29.36
N SER A 226 30.75 -11.17 30.22
CA SER A 226 31.10 -12.05 31.33
C SER A 226 31.66 -13.38 30.85
N GLU A 227 31.14 -13.98 29.78
CA GLU A 227 31.65 -15.24 29.21
C GLU A 227 33.06 -15.08 28.63
N VAL A 228 33.26 -14.06 27.81
CA VAL A 228 34.52 -13.78 27.12
C VAL A 228 35.61 -13.36 28.10
N THR A 229 35.29 -12.59 29.14
CA THR A 229 36.26 -12.15 30.15
C THR A 229 36.52 -13.15 31.29
N SER A 230 35.71 -14.20 31.41
CA SER A 230 35.92 -15.27 32.41
C SER A 230 36.57 -16.54 31.85
N GLY A 231 36.79 -16.62 30.54
CA GLY A 231 37.44 -17.77 29.90
C GLY A 231 36.52 -18.98 29.70
N LYS A 232 35.20 -18.78 29.75
CA LYS A 232 34.22 -19.84 29.46
C LYS A 232 34.08 -20.15 27.96
N THR A 233 34.64 -19.30 27.10
CA THR A 233 34.60 -19.45 25.65
C THR A 233 35.89 -20.08 25.13
N ASN A 234 35.78 -21.25 24.47
CA ASN A 234 36.92 -21.98 23.91
C ASN A 234 37.72 -21.12 22.92
N GLY A 235 39.05 -21.09 23.09
CA GLY A 235 39.97 -20.33 22.22
C GLY A 235 40.17 -18.86 22.61
N THR A 236 39.60 -18.40 23.72
CA THR A 236 39.72 -17.00 24.17
C THR A 236 40.97 -16.80 25.02
N ASN A 237 41.81 -15.82 24.66
CA ASN A 237 42.86 -15.34 25.55
C ASN A 237 42.25 -14.37 26.58
N VAL A 238 41.97 -14.90 27.78
CA VAL A 238 41.27 -14.20 28.86
C VAL A 238 41.97 -12.90 29.27
N ASP A 239 43.30 -12.90 29.33
CA ASP A 239 44.06 -11.72 29.75
C ASP A 239 43.96 -10.60 28.70
N LYS A 240 44.05 -10.94 27.42
CA LYS A 240 43.80 -10.00 26.32
C LYS A 240 42.36 -9.47 26.33
N ALA A 241 41.38 -10.35 26.56
CA ALA A 241 39.96 -9.96 26.59
C ALA A 241 39.64 -9.04 27.77
N LYS A 242 40.19 -9.32 28.96
CA LYS A 242 40.11 -8.42 30.12
C LYS A 242 40.80 -7.09 29.86
N ALA A 243 41.94 -7.08 29.17
CA ALA A 243 42.63 -5.85 28.81
C ALA A 243 41.80 -4.97 27.87
N ARG A 244 41.12 -5.57 26.88
CA ARG A 244 40.28 -4.84 25.91
C ARG A 244 38.95 -4.39 26.48
N TYR A 245 38.21 -5.28 27.14
CA TYR A 245 36.84 -5.02 27.59
C TYR A 245 36.72 -4.71 29.08
N GLY A 246 37.78 -4.75 29.87
CA GLY A 246 37.72 -4.59 31.33
C GLY A 246 37.17 -3.24 31.80
N SER A 247 37.38 -2.19 31.01
CA SER A 247 36.81 -0.85 31.20
C SER A 247 35.47 -0.63 30.47
N ASP A 248 35.08 -1.54 29.58
CA ASP A 248 33.84 -1.45 28.78
C ASP A 248 32.64 -1.87 29.63
N LYS A 249 32.14 -0.93 30.45
CA LYS A 249 31.06 -1.16 31.41
C LYS A 249 29.80 -0.39 31.04
N GLY A 250 28.65 -0.91 31.44
CA GLY A 250 27.35 -0.28 31.18
C GLY A 250 26.75 -0.75 29.88
N ASN A 251 27.11 -0.14 28.75
CA ASN A 251 26.50 -0.42 27.44
C ASN A 251 27.33 -1.34 26.52
N TYR A 252 28.60 -1.61 26.87
CA TYR A 252 29.48 -2.55 26.18
C TYR A 252 29.76 -2.17 24.72
N TYR A 253 30.01 -0.89 24.45
CA TYR A 253 30.09 -0.38 23.08
C TYR A 253 31.22 -0.99 22.27
N LEU A 254 32.40 -1.15 22.88
CA LEU A 254 33.54 -1.75 22.19
C LEU A 254 33.28 -3.24 21.89
N LEU A 255 32.72 -3.97 22.85
CA LEU A 255 32.33 -5.37 22.65
C LEU A 255 31.27 -5.53 21.54
N ARG A 256 30.30 -4.61 21.46
CA ARG A 256 29.26 -4.61 20.42
C ARG A 256 29.84 -4.35 19.03
N GLU A 257 30.79 -3.42 18.90
CA GLU A 257 31.51 -3.16 17.63
C GLU A 257 32.23 -4.40 17.12
N ASP A 258 33.01 -5.05 18.00
CA ASP A 258 33.77 -6.24 17.65
C ASP A 258 32.84 -7.43 17.35
N TRP A 259 31.72 -7.56 18.07
CA TRP A 259 30.72 -8.58 17.80
C TRP A 259 30.09 -8.40 16.42
N TRP A 260 29.73 -7.15 16.06
CA TRP A 260 29.22 -6.87 14.72
C TRP A 260 30.25 -7.24 13.66
N ASN A 261 31.50 -6.79 13.80
CA ASN A 261 32.56 -7.12 12.84
C ASN A 261 32.77 -8.64 12.68
N ALA A 262 32.71 -9.40 13.77
CA ALA A 262 32.85 -10.85 13.76
C ALA A 262 31.71 -11.58 13.04
N ASN A 263 30.52 -10.97 12.96
CA ASN A 263 29.29 -11.62 12.53
C ASN A 263 28.67 -11.02 11.25
N ARG A 264 29.10 -9.83 10.83
CA ARG A 264 28.54 -9.07 9.71
C ARG A 264 28.42 -9.87 8.41
N GLN A 265 29.33 -10.81 8.16
CA GLN A 265 29.29 -11.70 7.00
C GLN A 265 28.05 -12.61 6.98
N GLN A 266 27.69 -13.19 8.13
CA GLN A 266 26.49 -14.03 8.25
C GLN A 266 25.22 -13.17 8.11
N VAL A 267 25.22 -11.96 8.67
CA VAL A 267 24.11 -11.01 8.57
C VAL A 267 23.90 -10.56 7.12
N TRP A 268 24.97 -10.31 6.37
CA TRP A 268 24.89 -10.01 4.94
C TRP A 268 24.32 -11.20 4.14
N LYS A 269 24.75 -12.42 4.47
CA LYS A 269 24.19 -13.63 3.85
C LYS A 269 22.69 -13.76 4.10
N ALA A 270 22.22 -13.43 5.30
CA ALA A 270 20.79 -13.44 5.63
C ALA A 270 20.00 -12.37 4.86
N ILE A 271 20.44 -11.10 4.86
CA ILE A 271 19.70 -10.01 4.20
C ILE A 271 19.64 -10.16 2.67
N THR A 272 20.55 -10.93 2.07
CA THR A 272 20.62 -11.13 0.62
C THR A 272 19.97 -12.44 0.13
N CYS A 273 19.32 -13.21 1.01
CA CYS A 273 18.74 -14.51 0.66
C CYS A 273 17.81 -14.48 -0.57
N ASP A 274 16.96 -13.46 -0.64
CA ASP A 274 15.98 -13.28 -1.73
C ASP A 274 16.44 -12.31 -2.81
N ALA A 275 17.67 -11.77 -2.73
CA ALA A 275 18.17 -10.87 -3.75
C ALA A 275 18.26 -11.57 -5.14
N PRO A 276 18.06 -10.85 -6.26
CA PRO A 276 18.14 -11.44 -7.58
C PRO A 276 19.51 -12.07 -7.87
N GLU A 277 19.53 -13.19 -8.59
CA GLU A 277 20.77 -13.95 -8.88
C GLU A 277 21.85 -13.08 -9.54
N LYS A 278 21.47 -12.20 -10.48
CA LYS A 278 22.40 -11.33 -11.22
C LYS A 278 22.55 -9.93 -10.62
N ALA A 279 22.06 -9.70 -9.39
CA ALA A 279 22.15 -8.38 -8.78
C ALA A 279 23.59 -8.04 -8.38
N GLU A 280 24.07 -6.88 -8.85
CA GLU A 280 25.44 -6.42 -8.62
C GLU A 280 25.49 -5.24 -7.63
N TYR A 281 26.47 -5.23 -6.72
CA TYR A 281 26.77 -4.05 -5.91
C TYR A 281 27.50 -3.00 -6.75
N PHE A 282 27.24 -1.71 -6.47
CA PHE A 282 27.66 -0.62 -7.35
C PHE A 282 29.18 -0.41 -7.42
N ARG A 283 29.93 -0.81 -6.38
CA ARG A 283 31.41 -0.82 -6.37
C ARG A 283 31.97 -2.22 -6.59
N GLN A 284 33.14 -2.28 -7.23
CA GLN A 284 33.97 -3.48 -7.37
C GLN A 284 34.82 -3.71 -6.11
N THR A 285 34.20 -4.18 -5.04
CA THR A 285 34.87 -4.37 -3.74
C THR A 285 35.35 -5.79 -3.49
N CYS A 286 34.90 -6.77 -4.30
CA CYS A 286 35.24 -8.16 -4.11
C CYS A 286 36.71 -8.40 -4.46
N SER A 287 37.51 -8.75 -3.46
CA SER A 287 38.98 -8.80 -3.56
C SER A 287 39.62 -7.49 -4.10
N GLY A 288 38.92 -6.36 -3.94
CA GLY A 288 39.37 -5.04 -4.37
C GLY A 288 39.23 -4.72 -5.86
N GLU A 289 38.84 -5.67 -6.70
CA GLU A 289 38.84 -5.49 -8.17
C GLU A 289 37.62 -6.11 -8.88
N PHE A 290 36.91 -7.03 -8.23
CA PHE A 290 35.82 -7.77 -8.85
C PHE A 290 34.44 -7.26 -8.43
N LYS A 291 33.47 -7.44 -9.33
CA LYS A 291 32.05 -7.28 -9.03
C LYS A 291 31.56 -8.44 -8.14
N THR A 292 30.43 -8.22 -7.49
CA THR A 292 29.69 -9.30 -6.82
C THR A 292 29.27 -10.38 -7.81
N HIS A 293 29.21 -11.63 -7.35
CA HIS A 293 28.90 -12.78 -8.20
C HIS A 293 27.40 -13.10 -8.26
N LYS A 294 26.82 -13.48 -7.11
CA LYS A 294 25.40 -13.86 -7.00
C LYS A 294 24.77 -13.17 -5.81
N LYS A 295 23.51 -12.74 -5.96
CA LYS A 295 22.70 -12.18 -4.87
C LYS A 295 23.46 -11.12 -4.06
N CYS A 296 24.01 -10.11 -4.75
CA CYS A 296 24.77 -9.03 -4.10
C CYS A 296 25.94 -9.51 -3.22
N THR A 297 26.54 -10.68 -3.46
CA THR A 297 27.59 -11.26 -2.61
C THR A 297 28.85 -11.57 -3.42
N CYS A 298 30.02 -11.41 -2.82
CA CYS A 298 31.29 -11.77 -3.44
C CYS A 298 31.42 -13.30 -3.58
N ALA A 299 32.21 -13.77 -4.56
CA ALA A 299 32.35 -15.21 -4.83
C ALA A 299 32.94 -16.00 -3.64
N ASN A 300 33.79 -15.36 -2.84
CA ASN A 300 34.36 -15.91 -1.61
C ASN A 300 33.43 -15.74 -0.37
N GLY A 301 32.23 -15.17 -0.55
CA GLY A 301 31.29 -14.89 0.53
C GLY A 301 31.52 -13.59 1.28
N ASP A 302 32.48 -12.74 0.85
CA ASP A 302 32.72 -11.45 1.50
C ASP A 302 31.55 -10.47 1.31
N VAL A 303 31.40 -9.58 2.29
CA VAL A 303 30.45 -8.47 2.25
C VAL A 303 31.00 -7.36 1.36
N PRO A 304 30.31 -6.98 0.26
CA PRO A 304 30.82 -6.00 -0.69
C PRO A 304 30.61 -4.54 -0.25
N THR A 305 29.80 -4.28 0.76
CA THR A 305 29.50 -2.93 1.27
C THR A 305 30.30 -2.64 2.54
N TYR A 306 30.58 -1.35 2.78
CA TYR A 306 31.18 -0.83 4.00
C TYR A 306 30.34 0.29 4.63
N PHE A 307 29.08 0.46 4.19
CA PHE A 307 28.12 1.39 4.76
C PHE A 307 27.91 1.20 6.27
N ASP A 308 28.06 -0.01 6.80
CA ASP A 308 28.02 -0.25 8.24
C ASP A 308 29.15 0.45 9.01
N TYR A 309 30.15 1.04 8.36
CA TYR A 309 31.19 1.86 8.99
C TYR A 309 31.11 3.34 8.61
N VAL A 310 30.03 3.76 7.94
CA VAL A 310 29.73 5.17 7.64
C VAL A 310 28.78 5.72 8.73
N PRO A 311 28.97 6.93 9.27
CA PRO A 311 28.01 7.55 10.20
C PRO A 311 26.57 7.56 9.65
N GLN A 312 25.60 7.17 10.48
CA GLN A 312 24.21 6.94 10.02
C GLN A 312 23.58 8.16 9.36
N TYR A 313 23.80 9.35 9.91
CA TYR A 313 23.32 10.60 9.34
C TYR A 313 23.78 10.81 7.88
N LEU A 314 25.04 10.54 7.56
CA LEU A 314 25.56 10.70 6.19
C LEU A 314 24.91 9.72 5.21
N ARG A 315 24.64 8.48 5.66
CA ARG A 315 23.92 7.48 4.84
C ARG A 315 22.48 7.91 4.56
N TRP A 316 21.81 8.46 5.57
CA TRP A 316 20.46 8.98 5.41
C TRP A 316 20.40 10.21 4.51
N PHE A 317 21.40 11.10 4.58
CA PHE A 317 21.46 12.27 3.71
C PHE A 317 21.74 11.89 2.24
N GLU A 318 22.60 10.90 2.01
CA GLU A 318 22.81 10.32 0.68
C GLU A 318 21.54 9.64 0.14
N GLU A 319 20.86 8.82 0.95
CA GLU A 319 19.59 8.17 0.58
C GLU A 319 18.49 9.20 0.27
N TRP A 320 18.38 10.25 1.10
CA TRP A 320 17.46 11.36 0.89
C TRP A 320 17.71 12.07 -0.44
N ALA A 321 18.97 12.34 -0.80
CA ALA A 321 19.31 13.03 -2.04
C ALA A 321 18.91 12.22 -3.28
N GLU A 322 19.15 10.90 -3.28
CA GLU A 322 18.71 10.03 -4.38
C GLU A 322 17.17 10.01 -4.52
N ASP A 323 16.46 9.91 -3.38
CA ASP A 323 15.00 9.92 -3.38
C ASP A 323 14.41 11.26 -3.82
N PHE A 324 14.96 12.39 -3.34
CA PHE A 324 14.57 13.73 -3.75
C PHE A 324 14.74 13.90 -5.27
N CYS A 325 15.92 13.57 -5.81
CA CYS A 325 16.20 13.72 -7.24
C CYS A 325 15.25 12.88 -8.10
N ARG A 326 14.96 11.64 -7.69
CA ARG A 326 13.96 10.79 -8.35
C ARG A 326 12.57 11.41 -8.33
N LEU A 327 12.08 11.77 -7.14
CA LEU A 327 10.72 12.30 -6.97
C LEU A 327 10.53 13.61 -7.70
N ARG A 328 11.53 14.49 -7.64
CA ARG A 328 11.52 15.75 -8.37
C ARG A 328 11.45 15.52 -9.87
N LYS A 329 12.24 14.58 -10.40
CA LYS A 329 12.20 14.22 -11.83
C LYS A 329 10.81 13.74 -12.24
N HIS A 330 10.22 12.80 -11.50
CA HIS A 330 8.89 12.27 -11.77
C HIS A 330 7.81 13.37 -11.71
N LYS A 331 7.80 14.19 -10.65
CA LYS A 331 6.84 15.29 -10.49
C LYS A 331 6.98 16.34 -11.59
N LEU A 332 8.20 16.64 -12.04
CA LEU A 332 8.44 17.53 -13.18
C LEU A 332 7.96 16.95 -14.50
N GLN A 333 8.22 15.66 -14.76
CA GLN A 333 7.71 14.99 -15.97
C GLN A 333 6.18 15.01 -16.01
N ASN A 334 5.52 14.79 -14.88
CA ASN A 334 4.07 14.89 -14.77
C ASN A 334 3.59 16.34 -15.01
N ALA A 335 4.26 17.33 -14.43
CA ALA A 335 3.92 18.74 -14.66
C ALA A 335 4.07 19.12 -16.15
N ILE A 336 5.15 18.70 -16.82
CA ILE A 336 5.36 18.97 -18.25
C ILE A 336 4.27 18.31 -19.10
N THR A 337 4.02 17.02 -18.85
CA THR A 337 3.03 16.22 -19.60
C THR A 337 1.64 16.82 -19.43
N ASN A 338 1.25 17.16 -18.21
CA ASN A 338 -0.10 17.64 -17.92
C ASN A 338 -0.31 19.13 -18.27
N CYS A 339 0.76 19.96 -18.27
CA CYS A 339 0.64 21.40 -18.48
C CYS A 339 1.08 21.91 -19.86
N ARG A 340 1.99 21.23 -20.60
CA ARG A 340 2.59 21.76 -21.85
C ARG A 340 2.59 20.84 -23.07
N ASN A 341 2.50 19.51 -22.90
CA ASN A 341 2.79 18.49 -23.94
C ASN A 341 4.22 18.56 -24.53
N PRO A 342 4.82 17.43 -24.97
CA PRO A 342 6.25 17.35 -25.32
C PRO A 342 6.73 18.18 -26.54
N LYS A 343 5.81 18.65 -27.39
CA LYS A 343 6.12 19.42 -28.61
C LYS A 343 5.84 20.93 -28.49
N GLY A 344 5.29 21.41 -27.36
CA GLY A 344 5.18 22.84 -27.03
C GLY A 344 4.30 23.75 -27.91
N GLU A 345 3.68 23.25 -28.99
CA GLU A 345 2.94 24.11 -29.94
C GLU A 345 1.45 24.31 -29.59
N ASP A 346 0.80 23.34 -28.93
CA ASP A 346 -0.67 23.29 -28.80
C ASP A 346 -1.24 23.36 -27.38
N LYS A 347 -0.51 22.97 -26.31
CA LYS A 347 -1.05 22.97 -24.92
C LYS A 347 -0.29 23.94 -24.02
N TYR A 348 -0.99 24.88 -23.38
CA TYR A 348 -0.40 25.81 -22.42
C TYR A 348 -1.36 26.01 -21.23
N CYS A 349 -1.38 25.07 -20.29
CA CYS A 349 -2.20 25.17 -19.08
C CYS A 349 -1.49 25.86 -17.90
N ASP A 350 -2.20 26.56 -17.03
CA ASP A 350 -1.65 27.00 -15.75
C ASP A 350 -2.08 26.14 -14.55
N LEU A 351 -1.51 26.44 -13.38
CA LEU A 351 -1.85 25.78 -12.13
C LEU A 351 -3.32 25.98 -11.72
N ASN A 352 -4.00 27.01 -12.26
CA ASN A 352 -5.40 27.31 -11.99
C ASN A 352 -6.36 26.60 -12.95
N GLY A 353 -5.84 25.89 -13.96
CA GLY A 353 -6.61 25.09 -14.90
C GLY A 353 -7.12 25.88 -16.11
N TYR A 354 -6.45 26.97 -16.47
CA TYR A 354 -6.75 27.75 -17.68
C TYR A 354 -5.78 27.47 -18.82
N ASP A 355 -6.26 27.59 -20.06
CA ASP A 355 -5.41 27.70 -21.24
C ASP A 355 -4.88 29.14 -21.39
N CYS A 356 -3.57 29.31 -21.23
CA CYS A 356 -2.90 30.60 -21.29
C CYS A 356 -2.83 31.20 -22.70
N LYS A 357 -3.18 30.45 -23.76
CA LYS A 357 -3.33 31.02 -25.12
C LYS A 357 -4.52 31.98 -25.18
N GLY A 358 -5.60 31.68 -24.45
CA GLY A 358 -6.83 32.47 -24.42
C GLY A 358 -7.04 33.30 -23.15
N THR A 359 -6.29 33.00 -22.08
CA THR A 359 -6.49 33.63 -20.77
C THR A 359 -5.68 34.92 -20.60
N ALA A 360 -6.37 35.96 -20.11
CA ALA A 360 -5.80 37.23 -19.67
C ALA A 360 -6.66 37.78 -18.52
N SER A 361 -6.40 37.29 -17.30
CA SER A 361 -7.21 37.57 -16.10
C SER A 361 -7.30 39.07 -15.79
N GLY A 362 -6.24 39.84 -16.05
CA GLY A 362 -6.25 41.30 -15.92
C GLY A 362 -7.15 42.04 -16.91
N ARG A 363 -7.72 41.33 -17.88
CA ARG A 363 -8.75 41.82 -18.80
C ARG A 363 -10.07 41.09 -18.62
N ASN A 364 -10.23 40.33 -17.52
CA ASN A 364 -11.37 39.46 -17.25
C ASN A 364 -11.68 38.50 -18.41
N LYS A 365 -10.62 37.97 -19.05
CA LYS A 365 -10.72 36.96 -20.10
C LYS A 365 -10.19 35.65 -19.57
N PHE A 366 -11.06 34.64 -19.54
CA PHE A 366 -10.75 33.31 -19.05
C PHE A 366 -11.02 32.31 -20.16
N ALA A 367 -10.08 31.39 -20.39
CA ALA A 367 -10.22 30.30 -21.33
C ALA A 367 -10.13 28.98 -20.55
N PRO A 368 -11.23 28.50 -19.95
CA PRO A 368 -11.25 27.20 -19.30
C PRO A 368 -11.03 26.11 -20.35
N ASP A 369 -10.25 25.09 -20.01
CA ASP A 369 -10.01 23.94 -20.86
C ASP A 369 -10.18 22.67 -20.03
N SER A 370 -10.93 21.71 -20.56
CA SER A 370 -11.31 20.50 -19.83
C SER A 370 -10.12 19.62 -19.48
N ASP A 371 -8.97 19.75 -20.13
CA ASP A 371 -7.76 18.99 -19.82
C ASP A 371 -6.77 19.77 -18.92
N CYS A 372 -6.98 21.07 -18.70
CA CYS A 372 -6.08 21.87 -17.88
C CYS A 372 -6.25 21.63 -16.37
N HIS A 373 -7.36 21.06 -15.90
CA HIS A 373 -7.50 20.66 -14.50
C HIS A 373 -6.44 19.63 -14.07
N LYS A 374 -5.96 18.77 -14.99
CA LYS A 374 -4.86 17.82 -14.76
C LYS A 374 -3.55 18.53 -14.39
N CYS A 375 -3.32 19.73 -14.94
CA CYS A 375 -2.21 20.58 -14.56
C CYS A 375 -2.36 21.05 -13.11
N SER A 376 -3.55 21.51 -12.71
CA SER A 376 -3.84 21.93 -11.34
C SER A 376 -3.64 20.82 -10.31
N VAL A 377 -4.20 19.64 -10.56
CA VAL A 377 -4.05 18.46 -9.69
C VAL A 377 -2.58 18.08 -9.51
N THR A 378 -1.75 18.28 -10.53
CA THR A 378 -0.30 18.01 -10.46
C THR A 378 0.47 19.13 -9.73
N CYS A 379 0.12 20.39 -10.00
CA CYS A 379 0.90 21.56 -9.62
C CYS A 379 0.60 22.09 -8.22
N ILE A 380 -0.65 22.02 -7.77
CA ILE A 380 -1.06 22.49 -6.45
C ILE A 380 -0.32 21.76 -5.31
N PRO A 381 -0.21 20.41 -5.31
CA PRO A 381 0.56 19.70 -4.28
C PRO A 381 2.08 19.80 -4.46
N PHE A 382 2.58 20.19 -5.64
CA PHE A 382 4.01 20.31 -5.90
C PHE A 382 4.69 21.38 -5.02
N GLY A 383 4.03 22.52 -4.82
CA GLY A 383 4.54 23.64 -4.01
C GLY A 383 4.85 23.23 -2.57
N PRO A 384 3.85 22.80 -1.78
CA PRO A 384 4.06 22.35 -0.40
C PRO A 384 5.11 21.22 -0.30
N TRP A 385 5.13 20.30 -1.27
CA TRP A 385 6.13 19.23 -1.30
C TRP A 385 7.56 19.78 -1.49
N ILE A 386 7.79 20.67 -2.46
CA ILE A 386 9.14 21.20 -2.72
C ILE A 386 9.62 22.10 -1.57
N ASP A 387 8.71 22.84 -0.94
CA ASP A 387 9.00 23.64 0.25
C ASP A 387 9.43 22.77 1.44
N ASN A 388 8.74 21.64 1.65
CA ASN A 388 9.15 20.68 2.68
C ASN A 388 10.51 20.04 2.36
N GLN A 389 10.76 19.66 1.11
CA GLN A 389 12.07 19.13 0.70
C GLN A 389 13.20 20.15 0.92
N ARG A 390 12.93 21.45 0.72
CA ARG A 390 13.89 22.51 1.05
C ARG A 390 14.21 22.54 2.55
N LYS A 391 13.20 22.47 3.41
CA LYS A 391 13.38 22.42 4.87
C LYS A 391 14.21 21.22 5.30
N GLU A 392 13.94 20.04 4.74
CA GLU A 392 14.72 18.81 5.00
C GLU A 392 16.17 18.92 4.51
N PHE A 393 16.39 19.55 3.35
CA PHE A 393 17.71 19.81 2.80
C PHE A 393 18.52 20.76 3.68
N ASP A 394 17.94 21.93 4.02
CA ASP A 394 18.62 22.95 4.83
C ASP A 394 19.00 22.38 6.20
N LYS A 395 18.11 21.60 6.82
CA LYS A 395 18.36 20.91 8.08
C LYS A 395 19.55 19.96 8.03
N GLN A 396 19.62 19.13 6.99
CA GLN A 396 20.71 18.18 6.80
C GLN A 396 22.01 18.88 6.40
N LYS A 397 21.95 19.90 5.54
CA LYS A 397 23.11 20.74 5.16
C LYS A 397 23.75 21.39 6.39
N ASN A 398 22.93 21.97 7.26
CA ASN A 398 23.42 22.61 8.48
C ASN A 398 24.05 21.60 9.44
N LYS A 399 23.46 20.39 9.58
CA LYS A 399 24.07 19.32 10.36
C LYS A 399 25.45 18.93 9.84
N TYR A 400 25.63 18.80 8.51
CA TYR A 400 26.94 18.50 7.93
C TYR A 400 27.98 19.55 8.31
N ALA A 401 27.59 20.83 8.21
CA ALA A 401 28.48 21.96 8.46
C ALA A 401 28.99 22.01 9.91
N GLU A 402 28.23 21.48 10.87
CA GLU A 402 28.65 21.37 12.27
C GLU A 402 29.48 20.11 12.50
N GLU A 403 28.99 18.94 12.08
CA GLU A 403 29.67 17.66 12.29
C GLU A 403 31.10 17.63 11.70
N ILE A 404 31.35 18.33 10.59
CA ILE A 404 32.68 18.35 9.96
C ILE A 404 33.71 19.21 10.72
N LYS A 405 33.24 20.13 11.58
CA LYS A 405 34.09 21.02 12.39
C LYS A 405 34.41 20.40 13.75
N GLU A 406 33.48 19.62 14.29
CA GLU A 406 33.57 19.06 15.64
C GLU A 406 34.62 17.95 15.78
N ASP A 407 35.19 17.85 16.98
CA ASP A 407 35.96 16.69 17.42
C ASP A 407 34.98 15.70 18.05
N HIS A 408 34.97 14.46 17.54
CA HIS A 408 33.94 13.49 17.93
C HIS A 408 34.42 12.61 19.08
N GLY A 409 33.70 12.63 20.20
CA GLY A 409 33.95 11.71 21.31
C GLY A 409 33.59 10.26 20.97
N THR A 410 34.03 9.30 21.79
CA THR A 410 33.69 7.87 21.63
C THR A 410 32.23 7.55 21.98
N THR A 411 31.51 8.49 22.59
CA THR A 411 30.09 8.43 22.92
C THR A 411 29.44 9.77 22.63
N LEU A 412 28.17 9.76 22.25
CA LEU A 412 27.37 10.96 22.06
C LEU A 412 26.28 11.03 23.13
N GLN A 413 26.17 12.18 23.81
CA GLN A 413 25.05 12.45 24.72
C GLN A 413 23.89 13.03 23.92
N VAL A 414 22.72 12.41 24.04
CA VAL A 414 21.50 12.84 23.38
C VAL A 414 20.38 12.93 24.42
N GLY A 415 20.11 14.15 24.89
CA GLY A 415 19.15 14.38 25.96
C GLY A 415 19.54 13.61 27.24
N LYS A 416 18.72 12.63 27.62
CA LYS A 416 18.97 11.75 28.79
C LYS A 416 19.65 10.42 28.44
N THR A 417 19.88 10.15 27.16
CA THR A 417 20.42 8.88 26.67
C THR A 417 21.83 9.10 26.13
N THR A 418 22.71 8.13 26.35
CA THR A 418 24.05 8.12 25.75
C THR A 418 24.09 7.04 24.68
N ILE A 419 24.57 7.35 23.48
CA ILE A 419 24.72 6.38 22.38
C ILE A 419 26.21 6.17 22.03
N ASN A 420 26.49 5.08 21.33
CA ASN A 420 27.82 4.74 20.85
C ASN A 420 28.24 5.72 19.73
N ASN A 421 29.49 6.19 19.76
CA ASN A 421 30.05 7.04 18.71
C ASN A 421 31.48 6.60 18.30
N LEU A 422 31.85 5.34 18.59
CA LEU A 422 33.16 4.79 18.24
C LEU A 422 33.42 4.88 16.73
N TYR A 423 34.65 5.28 16.38
CA TYR A 423 35.17 5.43 15.01
C TYR A 423 34.52 6.54 14.16
N VAL A 424 33.54 7.29 14.67
CA VAL A 424 32.93 8.42 13.95
C VAL A 424 33.94 9.55 13.74
N ASP A 425 34.77 9.81 14.74
CA ASP A 425 35.89 10.77 14.67
C ASP A 425 36.90 10.40 13.57
N ASP A 426 37.27 9.13 13.50
CA ASP A 426 38.17 8.62 12.47
C ASP A 426 37.57 8.84 11.08
N PHE A 427 36.27 8.56 10.91
CA PHE A 427 35.56 8.77 9.64
C PHE A 427 35.57 10.24 9.22
N TYR A 428 35.20 11.15 10.12
CA TYR A 428 35.16 12.58 9.78
C TYR A 428 36.55 13.16 9.53
N LYS A 429 37.61 12.66 10.19
CA LYS A 429 38.99 13.04 9.87
C LYS A 429 39.39 12.67 8.44
N GLU A 430 39.07 11.44 8.01
CA GLU A 430 39.29 11.02 6.62
C GLU A 430 38.48 11.91 5.65
N LEU A 431 37.19 12.12 5.93
CA LEU A 431 36.29 12.94 5.11
C LEU A 431 36.76 14.40 4.98
N LYS A 432 37.25 15.00 6.07
CA LYS A 432 37.71 16.40 6.14
C LYS A 432 38.88 16.70 5.21
N THR A 433 39.69 15.68 4.87
CA THR A 433 40.85 15.80 3.98
C THR A 433 40.48 16.41 2.61
N ASN A 434 39.38 15.96 2.00
CA ASN A 434 38.91 16.46 0.70
C ASN A 434 37.60 17.25 0.79
N TYR A 435 36.76 16.98 1.81
CA TYR A 435 35.38 17.44 1.93
C TYR A 435 35.09 18.20 3.24
N GLY A 436 36.11 18.89 3.80
CA GLY A 436 35.96 19.74 4.99
C GLY A 436 35.04 20.97 4.83
N ASN A 437 34.62 21.28 3.61
CA ASN A 437 33.62 22.31 3.30
C ASN A 437 32.32 21.63 2.83
N VAL A 438 31.18 22.01 3.42
CA VAL A 438 29.84 21.54 3.03
C VAL A 438 29.56 21.70 1.54
N GLU A 439 30.03 22.78 0.90
CA GLU A 439 29.80 23.02 -0.53
C GLU A 439 30.48 21.97 -1.42
N LYS A 440 31.68 21.51 -1.04
CA LYS A 440 32.38 20.44 -1.76
C LYS A 440 31.66 19.10 -1.63
N PHE A 441 31.08 18.84 -0.45
CA PHE A 441 30.27 17.66 -0.22
C PHE A 441 28.98 17.71 -1.05
N LEU A 442 28.27 18.84 -1.05
CA LEU A 442 27.05 19.05 -1.82
C LEU A 442 27.28 18.97 -3.34
N GLU A 443 28.43 19.47 -3.82
CA GLU A 443 28.85 19.29 -5.22
C GLU A 443 28.97 17.81 -5.56
N LYS A 444 29.64 17.03 -4.71
CA LYS A 444 29.76 15.58 -4.89
C LYS A 444 28.42 14.86 -4.71
N LEU A 445 27.51 15.36 -3.87
CA LEU A 445 26.16 14.80 -3.67
C LEU A 445 25.31 14.98 -4.91
N SER A 446 25.50 16.10 -5.61
CA SER A 446 24.88 16.38 -6.91
C SER A 446 25.34 15.41 -7.99
N GLU A 447 26.45 14.71 -7.74
CA GLU A 447 27.00 13.76 -8.69
C GLU A 447 26.34 12.38 -8.67
N GLU A 448 25.39 12.13 -7.77
CA GLU A 448 24.57 10.91 -7.80
C GLU A 448 23.90 10.75 -9.17
N GLN A 449 23.89 9.52 -9.70
CA GLN A 449 23.50 9.24 -11.09
C GLN A 449 22.10 9.76 -11.43
N ILE A 450 21.15 9.64 -10.49
CA ILE A 450 19.78 10.12 -10.69
C ILE A 450 19.70 11.66 -10.67
N CYS A 451 20.57 12.34 -9.92
CA CYS A 451 20.63 13.80 -9.84
C CYS A 451 21.31 14.43 -11.08
N LYS A 452 22.33 13.76 -11.66
CA LYS A 452 22.99 14.17 -12.91
C LYS A 452 22.06 14.08 -14.13
N ARG A 453 21.16 13.10 -14.18
CA ARG A 453 20.30 12.87 -15.35
C ARG A 453 19.21 13.95 -15.47
N GLN A 454 19.22 14.68 -16.58
CA GLN A 454 18.18 15.66 -16.89
C GLN A 454 16.79 14.99 -17.01
N PRO A 455 15.70 15.65 -16.57
CA PRO A 455 14.37 15.33 -17.03
C PRO A 455 14.29 15.69 -18.52
N GLU A 456 13.97 14.71 -19.36
CA GLU A 456 13.67 14.91 -20.78
C GLU A 456 12.19 14.58 -20.99
N VAL A 457 11.44 15.51 -21.60
CA VAL A 457 10.09 15.27 -22.12
C VAL A 457 10.02 15.96 -23.49
N GLY A 458 10.12 15.17 -24.57
CA GLY A 458 10.24 15.73 -25.92
C GLY A 458 11.55 16.49 -26.11
N ASP A 459 11.48 17.71 -26.65
CA ASP A 459 12.65 18.57 -26.87
C ASP A 459 13.00 19.44 -25.64
N GLU A 460 12.19 19.39 -24.57
CA GLU A 460 12.43 20.13 -23.34
C GLU A 460 13.41 19.39 -22.43
N LYS A 461 14.61 19.97 -22.29
CA LYS A 461 15.65 19.52 -21.35
C LYS A 461 15.76 20.49 -20.18
N LYS A 462 15.54 20.02 -18.96
CA LYS A 462 15.80 20.80 -17.73
C LYS A 462 17.22 20.58 -17.23
N THR A 463 17.73 21.58 -16.50
CA THR A 463 19.03 21.52 -15.82
C THR A 463 19.09 20.35 -14.82
N SER A 464 20.24 19.67 -14.80
CA SER A 464 20.60 18.71 -13.75
C SER A 464 20.54 19.37 -12.37
N ILE A 465 20.33 18.58 -11.31
CA ILE A 465 20.30 19.12 -9.95
C ILE A 465 21.74 19.35 -9.48
N ASN A 466 22.03 20.56 -8.99
CA ASN A 466 23.28 20.90 -8.34
C ASN A 466 23.03 21.53 -6.96
N PHE A 467 23.13 20.74 -5.89
CA PHE A 467 22.97 21.16 -4.50
C PHE A 467 23.98 22.22 -4.04
N LYS A 468 25.07 22.44 -4.77
CA LYS A 468 26.02 23.52 -4.48
C LYS A 468 25.53 24.89 -4.95
N ASP A 469 24.64 24.95 -5.95
CA ASP A 469 24.26 26.22 -6.60
C ASP A 469 23.87 27.30 -5.58
N ASP A 470 24.49 28.47 -5.72
CA ASP A 470 24.27 29.67 -4.89
C ASP A 470 22.84 30.24 -5.00
N GLN A 471 21.98 29.59 -5.81
CA GLN A 471 20.55 29.85 -5.92
C GLN A 471 19.75 28.57 -5.60
N PRO A 472 19.65 28.17 -4.31
CA PRO A 472 18.78 27.07 -3.87
C PRO A 472 17.34 27.24 -4.37
N ASP A 473 16.93 28.49 -4.55
CA ASP A 473 15.63 28.87 -5.11
C ASP A 473 15.38 28.29 -6.51
N VAL A 474 16.41 27.90 -7.28
CA VAL A 474 16.25 27.23 -8.60
C VAL A 474 16.00 25.73 -8.45
N ILE A 475 16.65 25.08 -7.48
CA ILE A 475 16.47 23.64 -7.20
C ILE A 475 15.08 23.42 -6.61
N PHE A 476 14.75 24.23 -5.61
CA PHE A 476 13.50 24.18 -4.85
C PHE A 476 12.45 25.16 -5.41
N SER A 477 12.63 25.69 -6.62
CA SER A 477 11.64 26.57 -7.26
C SER A 477 10.32 25.85 -7.48
N HIS A 478 9.22 26.59 -7.34
CA HIS A 478 8.00 26.26 -8.08
C HIS A 478 8.33 26.22 -9.57
N THR A 479 8.10 25.07 -10.20
CA THR A 479 8.41 24.89 -11.61
C THR A 479 7.64 25.88 -12.49
N GLU A 480 8.25 26.35 -13.57
CA GLU A 480 7.64 27.34 -14.48
C GLU A 480 6.34 26.84 -15.13
N TYR A 481 6.20 25.52 -15.27
CA TYR A 481 5.00 24.86 -15.78
C TYR A 481 3.79 25.00 -14.84
N CYS A 482 4.07 25.20 -13.56
CA CYS A 482 3.08 25.36 -12.49
C CYS A 482 2.90 26.83 -12.10
N ARG A 483 3.16 27.78 -13.00
CA ARG A 483 2.88 29.20 -12.80
C ARG A 483 1.50 29.54 -13.36
N ALA A 484 0.83 30.51 -12.73
CA ALA A 484 -0.40 31.09 -13.25
C ALA A 484 -0.17 31.67 -14.66
N CYS A 485 -1.22 31.71 -15.50
CA CYS A 485 -1.12 32.38 -16.78
C CYS A 485 -0.68 33.84 -16.59
N PRO A 486 0.11 34.41 -17.52
CA PRO A 486 0.47 35.82 -17.46
C PRO A 486 -0.77 36.69 -17.31
N TRP A 487 -0.73 37.62 -16.36
CA TRP A 487 -1.87 38.47 -15.99
C TRP A 487 -2.55 39.13 -17.21
N CYS A 488 -1.74 39.52 -18.19
CA CYS A 488 -2.14 40.25 -19.39
C CYS A 488 -2.26 39.37 -20.64
N GLY A 489 -2.16 38.06 -20.46
CA GLY A 489 -2.16 37.05 -21.51
C GLY A 489 -0.82 36.90 -22.22
N THR A 490 -0.82 36.06 -23.25
CA THR A 490 0.37 35.62 -23.97
C THR A 490 0.40 36.11 -25.42
N GLN A 491 1.59 36.12 -26.02
CA GLN A 491 1.84 36.35 -27.45
C GLN A 491 2.85 35.33 -27.98
N ARG A 492 2.89 35.10 -29.30
CA ARG A 492 3.92 34.24 -29.90
C ARG A 492 5.19 35.06 -30.16
N SER A 493 6.30 34.57 -29.62
CA SER A 493 7.65 35.02 -29.94
C SER A 493 8.03 34.68 -31.39
N ARG A 494 9.09 35.32 -31.89
CA ARG A 494 9.64 35.05 -33.25
C ARG A 494 10.07 33.60 -33.47
N ASN A 495 10.35 32.86 -32.39
CA ASN A 495 10.76 31.45 -32.42
C ASN A 495 9.57 30.48 -32.26
N GLY A 496 8.33 30.97 -32.31
CA GLY A 496 7.12 30.16 -32.20
C GLY A 496 6.66 29.86 -30.77
N LYS A 497 7.48 30.14 -29.74
CA LYS A 497 7.13 29.95 -28.32
C LYS A 497 6.20 31.04 -27.80
N TRP A 498 5.32 30.70 -26.86
CA TRP A 498 4.47 31.66 -26.16
C TRP A 498 5.23 32.41 -25.07
N GLU A 499 5.07 33.73 -25.02
CA GLU A 499 5.68 34.63 -24.02
C GLU A 499 4.61 35.56 -23.41
N ALA A 500 4.87 36.10 -22.23
CA ALA A 500 3.98 37.05 -21.57
C ALA A 500 3.92 38.37 -22.36
N LYS A 501 2.71 38.95 -22.50
CA LYS A 501 2.54 40.31 -23.02
C LYS A 501 3.06 41.35 -22.02
N ASP A 502 3.51 42.49 -22.53
CA ASP A 502 3.88 43.64 -21.71
C ASP A 502 2.72 44.09 -20.82
N GLY A 503 3.02 44.36 -19.55
CA GLY A 503 2.03 44.63 -18.51
C GLY A 503 1.28 45.96 -18.60
N LYS A 504 1.67 46.87 -19.50
CA LYS A 504 1.12 48.25 -19.55
C LYS A 504 -0.34 48.33 -20.02
N ASP A 505 -0.84 47.30 -20.72
CA ASP A 505 -2.16 47.32 -21.37
C ASP A 505 -3.28 46.61 -20.56
N CYS A 506 -3.09 46.45 -19.25
CA CYS A 506 -3.89 45.60 -18.35
C CYS A 506 -3.72 45.99 -16.85
N GLU A 507 -3.21 47.19 -16.58
CA GLU A 507 -2.90 47.72 -15.23
C GLU A 507 -4.13 48.17 -14.43
N ASN A 508 -5.31 48.31 -15.06
CA ASN A 508 -6.51 48.82 -14.40
C ASN A 508 -7.24 47.74 -13.60
N GLU A 509 -7.72 48.08 -12.40
CA GLU A 509 -8.64 47.23 -11.62
C GLU A 509 -9.92 46.97 -12.44
N VAL A 510 -10.27 45.69 -12.64
CA VAL A 510 -11.54 45.32 -13.27
C VAL A 510 -12.57 45.12 -12.16
N THR A 511 -13.52 46.05 -12.05
CA THR A 511 -14.71 45.90 -11.20
C THR A 511 -15.81 45.23 -12.01
N LYS A 512 -16.27 44.05 -11.58
CA LYS A 512 -17.44 43.38 -12.19
C LYS A 512 -18.37 42.91 -11.09
N GLU A 513 -19.62 43.34 -11.14
CA GLU A 513 -20.68 42.82 -10.28
C GLU A 513 -21.38 41.66 -10.99
N TYR A 514 -21.51 40.54 -10.29
CA TYR A 514 -22.17 39.34 -10.79
C TYR A 514 -23.55 39.19 -10.16
N LYS A 515 -24.51 38.64 -10.92
CA LYS A 515 -25.87 38.40 -10.42
C LYS A 515 -25.84 37.38 -9.28
N GLU A 516 -26.53 37.69 -8.18
CA GLU A 516 -26.57 36.80 -7.00
C GLU A 516 -27.23 35.46 -7.31
N GLU A 517 -28.24 35.43 -8.19
CA GLU A 517 -28.98 34.22 -8.57
C GLU A 517 -28.08 33.12 -9.18
N ASP A 518 -27.06 33.52 -9.94
CA ASP A 518 -26.12 32.62 -10.61
C ASP A 518 -24.81 32.42 -9.82
N THR A 519 -24.70 33.03 -8.64
CA THR A 519 -23.50 32.98 -7.78
C THR A 519 -23.71 32.04 -6.59
N THR A 520 -22.70 31.24 -6.24
CA THR A 520 -22.69 30.42 -5.01
C THR A 520 -21.44 30.70 -4.18
N THR A 521 -21.61 31.00 -2.90
CA THR A 521 -20.50 31.00 -1.93
C THR A 521 -20.34 29.60 -1.36
N ILE A 522 -19.13 29.04 -1.50
CA ILE A 522 -18.73 27.71 -1.06
C ILE A 522 -17.59 27.90 -0.05
N PRO A 523 -17.86 27.78 1.26
CA PRO A 523 -16.80 27.77 2.26
C PRO A 523 -16.02 26.46 2.12
N ILE A 524 -14.69 26.49 2.09
CA ILE A 524 -13.81 25.31 1.98
C ILE A 524 -12.87 25.24 3.18
N LEU A 525 -12.66 24.06 3.76
CA LEU A 525 -11.83 23.83 4.92
C LEU A 525 -10.36 24.19 4.62
N SER A 526 -9.78 25.07 5.44
CA SER A 526 -8.39 25.53 5.26
C SER A 526 -7.40 24.62 5.99
N PRO A 527 -6.57 23.83 5.28
CA PRO A 527 -5.54 23.03 5.92
C PRO A 527 -4.31 23.87 6.28
N ASP A 528 -3.59 23.46 7.33
CA ASP A 528 -2.19 23.86 7.49
C ASP A 528 -1.33 23.07 6.51
N LYS A 529 -0.89 23.74 5.44
CA LYS A 529 -0.17 23.13 4.32
C LYS A 529 1.26 22.71 4.68
N GLU A 530 1.80 23.17 5.81
CA GLU A 530 3.12 22.75 6.29
C GLU A 530 3.07 21.45 7.09
N LYS A 531 1.87 20.97 7.43
CA LYS A 531 1.67 19.82 8.32
C LYS A 531 1.19 18.60 7.53
N THR A 532 1.82 17.46 7.79
CA THR A 532 1.53 16.19 7.13
C THR A 532 0.67 15.25 7.98
N ASP A 533 0.75 15.35 9.32
CA ASP A 533 -0.14 14.69 10.26
C ASP A 533 -1.55 15.29 10.19
N MET A 534 -2.61 14.47 10.17
CA MET A 534 -3.99 14.93 9.95
C MET A 534 -4.54 15.74 11.12
N LEU A 535 -4.14 15.40 12.35
CA LEU A 535 -4.56 16.15 13.54
C LEU A 535 -3.87 17.53 13.58
N GLU A 536 -2.63 17.62 13.14
CA GLU A 536 -1.93 18.90 13.02
C GLU A 536 -2.47 19.73 11.85
N LYS A 537 -2.60 19.11 10.66
CA LYS A 537 -3.13 19.71 9.42
C LYS A 537 -4.49 20.36 9.66
N TYR A 538 -5.36 19.70 10.42
CA TYR A 538 -6.70 20.18 10.76
C TYR A 538 -6.87 20.53 12.24
N SER A 539 -5.79 20.91 12.92
CA SER A 539 -5.80 21.24 14.36
C SER A 539 -6.88 22.27 14.72
N LYS A 540 -7.06 23.31 13.89
CA LYS A 540 -8.10 24.32 14.08
C LYS A 540 -9.51 23.71 14.06
N LEU A 541 -9.78 22.76 13.16
CA LEU A 541 -11.04 22.01 13.11
C LEU A 541 -11.17 21.10 14.34
N CYS A 542 -10.12 20.33 14.64
CA CYS A 542 -10.09 19.37 15.74
C CYS A 542 -10.38 20.04 17.09
N SER A 543 -9.79 21.21 17.36
CA SER A 543 -9.94 21.96 18.61
C SER A 543 -11.22 22.81 18.71
N SER A 544 -11.95 23.03 17.61
CA SER A 544 -13.10 23.96 17.61
C SER A 544 -14.35 23.35 18.26
N GLY A 545 -15.05 24.17 19.06
CA GLY A 545 -16.31 23.84 19.73
C GLY A 545 -17.57 24.22 18.94
N LYS A 546 -17.56 24.15 17.60
CA LYS A 546 -18.67 24.45 16.64
C LYS A 546 -18.69 25.85 15.95
N LYS A 547 -17.58 26.61 15.86
CA LYS A 547 -17.54 27.86 15.05
C LYS A 547 -16.64 27.68 13.83
N TYR A 548 -17.24 27.30 12.70
CA TYR A 548 -16.55 26.97 11.44
C TYR A 548 -16.03 28.19 10.65
N ASP A 549 -16.51 29.39 10.95
CA ASP A 549 -16.13 30.63 10.23
C ASP A 549 -14.63 30.99 10.35
N LYS A 550 -13.92 30.43 11.34
CA LYS A 550 -12.48 30.66 11.55
C LYS A 550 -11.58 29.55 10.98
N VAL A 551 -12.15 28.51 10.37
CA VAL A 551 -11.41 27.34 9.86
C VAL A 551 -11.58 27.13 8.36
N THR A 552 -12.31 28.02 7.67
CA THR A 552 -12.65 27.90 6.26
C THR A 552 -12.21 29.13 5.46
N GLU A 553 -11.93 28.92 4.17
CA GLU A 553 -11.73 29.92 3.14
C GLU A 553 -12.95 29.96 2.22
N ASN A 554 -13.56 31.13 2.05
CA ASN A 554 -14.71 31.29 1.17
C ASN A 554 -14.28 31.36 -0.30
N TRP A 555 -14.94 30.56 -1.13
CA TRP A 555 -14.87 30.64 -2.59
C TRP A 555 -16.21 31.12 -3.14
N GLN A 556 -16.18 32.04 -4.10
CA GLN A 556 -17.38 32.51 -4.79
C GLN A 556 -17.33 32.04 -6.25
N CYS A 557 -18.19 31.09 -6.60
CA CYS A 557 -18.34 30.58 -7.96
C CYS A 557 -19.51 31.25 -8.67
N HIS A 558 -19.34 31.58 -9.94
CA HIS A 558 -20.35 32.27 -10.75
C HIS A 558 -20.44 31.69 -12.16
N TYR A 559 -21.66 31.29 -12.52
CA TYR A 559 -22.02 30.82 -13.86
C TYR A 559 -22.67 31.95 -14.68
N GLU A 560 -22.14 32.24 -15.87
CA GLU A 560 -22.65 33.25 -16.79
C GLU A 560 -22.83 32.63 -18.17
N LYS A 561 -24.06 32.65 -18.69
CA LYS A 561 -24.37 32.20 -20.05
C LYS A 561 -24.28 33.38 -21.02
N ASN A 562 -23.60 33.21 -22.15
CA ASN A 562 -23.69 34.17 -23.25
C ASN A 562 -25.03 33.98 -23.98
N GLU A 563 -25.81 35.05 -24.08
CA GLU A 563 -27.14 35.04 -24.73
C GLU A 563 -27.03 34.88 -26.26
N ASP A 564 -25.92 35.32 -26.87
CA ASP A 564 -25.70 35.30 -28.31
C ASP A 564 -25.05 34.00 -28.83
N ASP A 565 -24.35 33.27 -27.96
CA ASP A 565 -23.75 31.96 -28.27
C ASP A 565 -23.90 31.02 -27.06
N PRO A 566 -24.90 30.11 -27.07
CA PRO A 566 -25.12 29.16 -25.99
C PRO A 566 -23.93 28.22 -25.71
N LYS A 567 -22.95 28.12 -26.62
CA LYS A 567 -21.72 27.35 -26.43
C LYS A 567 -20.62 28.13 -25.71
N ASN A 568 -20.80 29.44 -25.53
CA ASN A 568 -19.84 30.33 -24.89
C ASN A 568 -20.36 30.70 -23.50
N TYR A 569 -20.04 29.89 -22.49
CA TYR A 569 -20.39 30.17 -21.10
C TYR A 569 -19.12 30.40 -20.27
N SER A 570 -19.27 31.08 -19.15
CA SER A 570 -18.19 31.32 -18.19
C SER A 570 -18.62 30.76 -16.84
N ASP A 571 -17.86 29.81 -16.30
CA ASP A 571 -18.05 29.31 -14.95
C ASP A 571 -16.73 29.30 -14.18
N ASN A 572 -16.57 30.29 -13.30
CA ASN A 572 -15.31 30.56 -12.61
C ASN A 572 -15.54 30.78 -11.11
N CYS A 573 -14.55 30.38 -10.32
CA CYS A 573 -14.50 30.54 -8.88
C CYS A 573 -13.32 31.42 -8.47
N ILE A 574 -13.56 32.38 -7.57
CA ILE A 574 -12.52 33.19 -6.93
C ILE A 574 -12.45 32.87 -5.44
N GLN A 575 -11.23 32.84 -4.89
CA GLN A 575 -11.04 32.83 -3.45
C GLN A 575 -11.30 34.22 -2.87
N GLY A 576 -12.38 34.40 -2.12
CA GLY A 576 -12.85 35.71 -1.65
C GLY A 576 -14.13 36.14 -2.36
N ASP A 577 -14.17 37.39 -2.83
CA ASP A 577 -15.30 37.95 -3.57
C ASP A 577 -14.87 38.59 -4.90
N TRP A 578 -15.82 38.76 -5.82
CA TRP A 578 -15.57 39.32 -7.15
C TRP A 578 -15.51 40.86 -7.19
N LYS A 579 -15.63 41.56 -6.06
CA LYS A 579 -15.78 43.03 -6.05
C LYS A 579 -14.49 43.74 -6.49
N LYS A 580 -13.33 43.19 -6.11
CA LYS A 580 -12.01 43.75 -6.45
C LYS A 580 -11.04 42.63 -6.80
N VAL A 581 -10.89 42.37 -8.09
CA VAL A 581 -9.98 41.34 -8.60
C VAL A 581 -8.59 41.93 -8.85
N THR A 582 -7.59 41.26 -8.32
CA THR A 582 -6.17 41.60 -8.36
C THR A 582 -5.35 40.42 -8.86
N GLN A 583 -4.09 40.67 -9.23
CA GLN A 583 -3.15 39.62 -9.66
C GLN A 583 -2.87 38.55 -8.57
N LYS A 584 -3.14 38.86 -7.29
CA LYS A 584 -2.91 37.93 -6.18
C LYS A 584 -4.08 36.98 -5.95
N ASP A 585 -5.24 37.25 -6.54
CA ASP A 585 -6.43 36.45 -6.31
C ASP A 585 -6.33 35.10 -7.01
N LYS A 586 -6.77 34.06 -6.30
CA LYS A 586 -6.80 32.71 -6.85
C LYS A 586 -8.13 32.53 -7.56
N ILE A 587 -8.06 32.52 -8.89
CA ILE A 587 -9.20 32.36 -9.77
C ILE A 587 -8.99 31.09 -10.58
N ARG A 588 -10.03 30.26 -10.73
CA ARG A 588 -10.00 29.03 -11.52
C ARG A 588 -11.39 28.70 -12.09
N PRO A 589 -11.47 27.93 -13.18
CA PRO A 589 -12.75 27.39 -13.63
C PRO A 589 -13.42 26.56 -12.54
N TYR A 590 -14.75 26.55 -12.49
CA TYR A 590 -15.47 25.70 -11.55
C TYR A 590 -15.13 24.21 -11.72
N VAL A 591 -14.97 23.74 -12.97
CA VAL A 591 -14.50 22.38 -13.24
C VAL A 591 -13.19 22.08 -12.52
N THR A 592 -12.20 22.97 -12.62
CA THR A 592 -10.92 22.80 -11.93
C THR A 592 -11.07 22.89 -10.41
N PHE A 593 -11.92 23.79 -9.91
CA PHE A 593 -12.19 23.94 -8.48
C PHE A 593 -12.68 22.64 -7.86
N PHE A 594 -13.72 22.01 -8.42
CA PHE A 594 -14.25 20.78 -7.84
C PHE A 594 -13.30 19.59 -8.04
N ASN A 595 -12.57 19.52 -9.17
CA ASN A 595 -11.59 18.46 -9.39
C ASN A 595 -10.45 18.47 -8.36
N VAL A 596 -9.93 19.66 -8.06
CA VAL A 596 -8.91 19.83 -7.01
C VAL A 596 -9.47 19.46 -5.64
N TRP A 597 -10.72 19.87 -5.34
CA TRP A 597 -11.37 19.53 -4.08
C TRP A 597 -11.53 18.02 -3.90
N ILE A 598 -12.01 17.31 -4.92
CA ILE A 598 -12.16 15.84 -4.85
C ILE A 598 -10.79 15.19 -4.65
N HIS A 599 -9.77 15.61 -5.39
CA HIS A 599 -8.42 15.06 -5.23
C HIS A 599 -7.88 15.26 -3.81
N GLU A 600 -7.97 16.47 -3.25
CA GLU A 600 -7.54 16.77 -1.87
C GLU A 600 -8.34 15.96 -0.84
N MET A 601 -9.67 15.84 -1.01
CA MET A 601 -10.54 15.06 -0.12
C MET A 601 -10.16 13.57 -0.12
N LEU A 602 -9.92 12.99 -1.30
CA LEU A 602 -9.48 11.59 -1.42
C LEU A 602 -8.09 11.37 -0.80
N GLU A 603 -7.15 12.28 -1.03
CA GLU A 603 -5.83 12.22 -0.42
C GLU A 603 -5.89 12.24 1.11
N ASP A 604 -6.80 13.02 1.66
CA ASP A 604 -6.98 13.16 3.10
C ASP A 604 -7.71 11.99 3.73
N SER A 605 -8.70 11.41 3.06
CA SER A 605 -9.28 10.14 3.51
C SER A 605 -8.22 9.04 3.62
N ILE A 606 -7.35 8.91 2.61
CA ILE A 606 -6.23 7.95 2.66
C ILE A 606 -5.37 8.20 3.91
N LYS A 607 -4.97 9.45 4.15
CA LYS A 607 -4.13 9.81 5.29
C LYS A 607 -4.80 9.53 6.64
N TRP A 608 -6.09 9.80 6.77
CA TRP A 608 -6.85 9.43 7.97
C TRP A 608 -6.79 7.92 8.22
N ARG A 609 -7.05 7.11 7.18
CA ARG A 609 -7.01 5.65 7.28
C ARG A 609 -5.60 5.14 7.55
N GLU A 610 -4.55 5.71 6.96
CA GLU A 610 -3.16 5.30 7.20
C GLU A 610 -2.67 5.64 8.61
N GLN A 611 -2.93 6.86 9.09
CA GLN A 611 -2.47 7.32 10.40
C GLN A 611 -3.29 6.72 11.56
N PHE A 612 -4.60 6.50 11.34
CA PHE A 612 -5.54 6.10 12.40
C PHE A 612 -6.29 4.80 12.09
N ASN A 613 -5.71 3.91 11.27
CA ASN A 613 -6.29 2.62 10.90
C ASN A 613 -6.84 1.83 12.10
N ASN A 614 -6.09 1.81 13.20
CA ASN A 614 -6.42 1.07 14.41
C ASN A 614 -7.66 1.60 15.14
N CYS A 615 -8.03 2.86 14.88
CA CYS A 615 -9.23 3.50 15.42
C CYS A 615 -10.40 3.41 14.43
N ILE A 616 -10.15 3.65 13.13
CA ILE A 616 -11.20 3.77 12.10
C ILE A 616 -11.65 2.40 11.58
N ASN A 617 -10.73 1.51 11.20
CA ASN A 617 -11.02 0.30 10.41
C ASN A 617 -11.09 -1.01 11.20
N ASN A 618 -11.19 -0.95 12.54
CA ASN A 618 -11.11 -2.17 13.35
C ASN A 618 -12.44 -2.95 13.29
N GLU A 619 -12.49 -4.08 12.59
CA GLU A 619 -13.65 -4.99 12.63
C GLU A 619 -13.84 -5.65 14.01
N ASN A 620 -12.79 -5.69 14.84
CA ASN A 620 -12.84 -6.12 16.25
C ASN A 620 -13.14 -4.96 17.23
N ALA A 621 -13.67 -3.83 16.75
CA ALA A 621 -14.05 -2.63 17.52
C ALA A 621 -15.23 -2.82 18.49
N THR A 622 -15.31 -3.97 19.18
CA THR A 622 -16.05 -4.08 20.45
C THR A 622 -15.22 -3.57 21.63
N LYS A 623 -13.93 -3.25 21.44
CA LYS A 623 -13.04 -2.74 22.49
C LYS A 623 -12.68 -1.28 22.29
N CYS A 624 -12.98 -0.48 23.31
CA CYS A 624 -12.64 0.93 23.38
C CYS A 624 -11.13 1.14 23.62
N ILE A 625 -10.48 2.04 22.84
CA ILE A 625 -9.08 2.46 22.97
C ILE A 625 -9.09 3.95 23.34
N LYS A 626 -8.56 4.30 24.52
CA LYS A 626 -8.69 5.66 25.09
C LYS A 626 -8.08 6.76 24.21
N TRP A 627 -6.90 6.52 23.62
CA TRP A 627 -6.23 7.52 22.79
C TRP A 627 -6.92 7.75 21.43
N CYS A 628 -7.74 6.80 20.95
CA CYS A 628 -8.47 6.92 19.69
C CYS A 628 -9.60 7.96 19.72
N LYS A 629 -10.03 8.41 20.91
CA LYS A 629 -11.12 9.37 21.06
C LYS A 629 -10.90 10.66 20.24
N ASN A 630 -9.77 11.34 20.47
CA ASN A 630 -9.47 12.62 19.82
C ASN A 630 -9.34 12.46 18.28
N PRO A 631 -8.59 11.46 17.76
CA PRO A 631 -8.61 11.12 16.35
C PRO A 631 -10.00 10.89 15.76
N CYS A 632 -10.83 10.05 16.39
CA CYS A 632 -12.18 9.75 15.90
C CYS A 632 -13.08 10.99 15.88
N GLU A 633 -13.04 11.80 16.94
CA GLU A 633 -13.82 13.04 17.00
C GLU A 633 -13.40 14.04 15.92
N CYS A 634 -12.10 14.19 15.66
CA CYS A 634 -11.64 15.07 14.60
C CYS A 634 -11.97 14.52 13.20
N TYR A 635 -11.78 13.23 12.99
CA TYR A 635 -12.15 12.55 11.74
C TYR A 635 -13.65 12.73 11.45
N LYS A 636 -14.51 12.55 12.45
CA LYS A 636 -15.96 12.81 12.31
C LYS A 636 -16.27 14.25 11.87
N LYS A 637 -15.65 15.24 12.52
CA LYS A 637 -15.81 16.66 12.13
C LYS A 637 -15.34 16.90 10.69
N TRP A 638 -14.23 16.27 10.29
CA TRP A 638 -13.72 16.37 8.93
C TRP A 638 -14.70 15.77 7.91
N VAL A 639 -15.24 14.58 8.17
CA VAL A 639 -16.24 13.95 7.29
C VAL A 639 -17.52 14.77 7.18
N GLU A 640 -18.06 15.25 8.31
CA GLU A 640 -19.23 16.13 8.33
C GLU A 640 -18.99 17.38 7.48
N ARG A 641 -17.79 17.95 7.57
CA ARG A 641 -17.40 19.12 6.81
C ARG A 641 -17.32 18.83 5.30
N MET A 642 -16.71 17.71 4.90
CA MET A 642 -16.64 17.32 3.49
C MET A 642 -18.05 17.10 2.89
N LYS A 643 -19.01 16.60 3.67
CA LYS A 643 -20.42 16.48 3.24
C LYS A 643 -21.07 17.85 2.99
N GLU A 644 -20.81 18.84 3.84
CA GLU A 644 -21.31 20.21 3.64
C GLU A 644 -20.71 20.85 2.40
N GLU A 645 -19.40 20.74 2.22
CA GLU A 645 -18.69 21.30 1.07
C GLU A 645 -19.16 20.66 -0.24
N TRP A 646 -19.30 19.33 -0.27
CA TRP A 646 -19.81 18.63 -1.44
C TRP A 646 -21.23 19.05 -1.81
N ARG A 647 -22.10 19.27 -0.81
CA ARG A 647 -23.47 19.76 -1.05
C ARG A 647 -23.46 21.13 -1.74
N ASP A 648 -22.61 22.04 -1.27
CA ASP A 648 -22.54 23.40 -1.80
C ASP A 648 -21.87 23.42 -3.19
N ILE A 649 -20.90 22.53 -3.43
CA ILE A 649 -20.33 22.26 -4.77
C ILE A 649 -21.43 21.79 -5.71
N LYS A 650 -22.17 20.73 -5.39
CA LYS A 650 -23.28 20.23 -6.24
C LYS A 650 -24.33 21.29 -6.51
N LYS A 651 -24.65 22.12 -5.51
CA LYS A 651 -25.60 23.22 -5.67
C LYS A 651 -25.14 24.21 -6.75
N HIS A 652 -23.84 24.46 -6.89
CA HIS A 652 -23.31 25.30 -7.97
C HIS A 652 -23.36 24.59 -9.32
N PHE A 653 -22.99 23.30 -9.40
CA PHE A 653 -23.09 22.51 -10.64
C PHE A 653 -24.50 22.53 -11.24
N HIS A 654 -25.55 22.47 -10.41
CA HIS A 654 -26.94 22.57 -10.87
C HIS A 654 -27.35 23.95 -11.42
N LYS A 655 -26.47 24.96 -11.36
CA LYS A 655 -26.68 26.26 -12.00
C LYS A 655 -26.20 26.29 -13.46
N GLU A 656 -25.53 25.25 -13.95
CA GLU A 656 -25.02 25.15 -15.33
C GLU A 656 -26.17 24.99 -16.37
N LYS A 657 -26.78 26.11 -16.77
CA LYS A 657 -27.93 26.16 -17.69
C LYS A 657 -27.63 25.72 -19.14
N ASN A 658 -26.39 25.33 -19.44
CA ASN A 658 -25.95 24.76 -20.72
C ASN A 658 -26.13 23.23 -20.77
N LEU A 659 -26.32 22.57 -19.63
CA LEU A 659 -26.60 21.14 -19.55
C LEU A 659 -28.12 20.90 -19.64
N VAL A 660 -28.50 19.71 -20.12
CA VAL A 660 -29.92 19.33 -20.18
C VAL A 660 -30.44 19.09 -18.77
N GLU A 661 -31.51 19.79 -18.38
CA GLU A 661 -32.05 19.81 -17.01
C GLU A 661 -32.25 18.40 -16.44
N ASP A 662 -32.84 17.50 -17.22
CA ASP A 662 -33.13 16.11 -16.85
C ASP A 662 -31.90 15.17 -16.77
N TYR A 663 -30.70 15.64 -17.13
CA TYR A 663 -29.48 14.81 -17.19
C TYR A 663 -28.31 15.32 -16.33
N HIS A 664 -28.50 16.39 -15.53
CA HIS A 664 -27.41 16.93 -14.70
C HIS A 664 -26.77 15.86 -13.80
N PHE A 665 -27.60 15.00 -13.21
CA PHE A 665 -27.13 13.95 -12.32
C PHE A 665 -26.37 12.84 -13.08
N ALA A 666 -26.89 12.34 -14.20
CA ALA A 666 -26.18 11.38 -15.04
C ALA A 666 -24.84 11.91 -15.56
N ILE A 667 -24.79 13.18 -15.99
CA ILE A 667 -23.58 13.82 -16.49
C ILE A 667 -22.53 13.89 -15.38
N LEU A 668 -22.90 14.39 -14.20
CA LEU A 668 -21.99 14.48 -13.06
C LEU A 668 -21.48 13.09 -12.65
N GLU A 669 -22.34 12.09 -12.53
CA GLU A 669 -21.87 10.75 -12.17
C GLU A 669 -20.93 10.17 -13.23
N THR A 670 -21.28 10.27 -14.51
CA THR A 670 -20.46 9.71 -15.59
C THR A 670 -19.06 10.33 -15.55
N TYR A 671 -18.98 11.64 -15.32
CA TYR A 671 -17.71 12.33 -15.12
C TYR A 671 -16.96 11.80 -13.90
N LEU A 672 -17.63 11.68 -12.75
CA LEU A 672 -17.02 11.20 -11.52
C LEU A 672 -16.52 9.76 -11.64
N GLU A 673 -17.29 8.89 -12.31
CA GLU A 673 -16.93 7.50 -12.59
C GLU A 673 -15.66 7.43 -13.45
N GLN A 674 -15.60 8.21 -14.54
CA GLN A 674 -14.47 8.19 -15.46
C GLN A 674 -13.20 8.77 -14.84
N GLU A 675 -13.29 9.91 -14.16
CA GLU A 675 -12.13 10.65 -13.66
C GLU A 675 -11.65 10.18 -12.28
N PHE A 676 -12.57 9.81 -11.37
CA PHE A 676 -12.23 9.58 -9.97
C PHE A 676 -12.37 8.15 -9.50
N LEU A 677 -13.18 7.28 -10.14
CA LEU A 677 -13.30 5.89 -9.69
C LEU A 677 -11.92 5.19 -9.58
N PRO A 678 -10.97 5.33 -10.53
CA PRO A 678 -9.64 4.74 -10.38
C PRO A 678 -8.89 5.25 -9.15
N SER A 679 -8.98 6.57 -8.87
CA SER A 679 -8.35 7.19 -7.70
C SER A 679 -9.01 6.75 -6.39
N ILE A 680 -10.34 6.60 -6.38
CA ILE A 680 -11.12 6.11 -5.23
C ILE A 680 -10.77 4.64 -4.97
N GLU A 681 -10.71 3.80 -6.00
CA GLU A 681 -10.27 2.40 -5.89
C GLU A 681 -8.83 2.30 -5.37
N ASP A 682 -7.93 3.17 -5.82
CA ASP A 682 -6.53 3.20 -5.34
C ASP A 682 -6.44 3.64 -3.88
N ALA A 683 -7.26 4.63 -3.50
CA ALA A 683 -7.33 5.21 -2.16
C ALA A 683 -7.90 4.26 -1.11
N TYR A 684 -9.03 3.62 -1.43
CA TYR A 684 -9.79 2.80 -0.49
C TYR A 684 -9.44 1.32 -0.63
N GLY A 685 -8.82 0.92 -1.75
CA GLY A 685 -8.46 -0.46 -2.02
C GLY A 685 -9.69 -1.37 -1.99
N ASN A 686 -9.74 -2.25 -1.00
CA ASN A 686 -10.79 -3.25 -0.86
C ASN A 686 -11.73 -2.91 0.29
N ASP A 687 -12.45 -1.81 0.14
CA ASP A 687 -13.44 -1.36 1.08
C ASP A 687 -14.85 -1.79 0.66
N GLU A 688 -15.74 -2.00 1.63
CA GLU A 688 -17.17 -2.23 1.36
C GLU A 688 -17.77 -1.04 0.57
N ALA A 689 -17.17 0.14 0.71
CA ALA A 689 -17.44 1.32 -0.11
C ALA A 689 -17.30 1.05 -1.62
N ILE A 690 -16.22 0.42 -2.08
CA ILE A 690 -15.98 0.17 -3.50
C ILE A 690 -17.00 -0.83 -4.05
N ASP A 691 -17.30 -1.88 -3.28
CA ASP A 691 -18.30 -2.88 -3.69
C ASP A 691 -19.69 -2.27 -3.83
N LYS A 692 -20.04 -1.33 -2.95
CA LYS A 692 -21.29 -0.57 -3.04
C LYS A 692 -21.27 0.40 -4.22
N ILE A 693 -20.17 1.11 -4.46
CA ILE A 693 -20.03 2.00 -5.62
C ILE A 693 -20.20 1.20 -6.92
N GLU A 694 -19.53 0.06 -7.06
CA GLU A 694 -19.71 -0.85 -8.21
C GLU A 694 -21.16 -1.35 -8.31
N GLU A 695 -21.81 -1.66 -7.18
CA GLU A 695 -23.22 -2.07 -7.16
C GLU A 695 -24.16 -0.99 -7.71
N LEU A 696 -23.92 0.26 -7.34
CA LEU A 696 -24.73 1.40 -7.73
C LEU A 696 -24.54 1.81 -9.18
N LEU A 697 -23.29 1.76 -9.67
CA LEU A 697 -22.98 2.02 -11.07
C LEU A 697 -23.70 1.02 -11.98
N GLU A 698 -23.77 -0.25 -11.58
CA GLU A 698 -24.48 -1.30 -12.33
C GLU A 698 -26.00 -1.19 -12.23
N GLU A 699 -26.56 -0.87 -11.04
CA GLU A 699 -27.99 -0.59 -10.90
C GLU A 699 -28.41 0.64 -11.73
N ARG A 700 -27.58 1.68 -11.77
CA ARG A 700 -27.85 2.90 -12.55
C ARG A 700 -27.83 2.64 -14.07
N ARG A 701 -26.92 1.82 -14.58
CA ARG A 701 -26.83 1.47 -16.01
C ARG A 701 -28.11 0.80 -16.55
N ALA A 702 -29.06 0.42 -15.70
CA ALA A 702 -30.34 -0.18 -16.05
C ALA A 702 -31.54 0.80 -16.08
N HIS A 703 -31.38 2.08 -15.72
CA HIS A 703 -32.49 3.04 -15.54
C HIS A 703 -32.21 4.42 -16.16
N ALA A 704 -33.25 5.14 -16.61
CA ALA A 704 -33.14 6.55 -17.05
C ALA A 704 -33.28 7.52 -15.86
N ASP A 705 -32.69 8.73 -15.95
CA ASP A 705 -32.73 9.74 -14.87
C ASP A 705 -34.15 10.13 -14.44
N SER A 706 -35.11 10.10 -15.38
CA SER A 706 -36.53 10.35 -15.14
C SER A 706 -37.20 9.29 -14.26
N ASP A 707 -36.60 8.10 -14.16
CA ASP A 707 -37.14 6.97 -13.42
C ASP A 707 -36.67 6.95 -11.96
N LEU A 708 -35.73 7.83 -11.59
CA LEU A 708 -35.11 7.90 -10.27
C LEU A 708 -35.74 9.01 -9.40
N LYS A 709 -36.10 8.67 -8.15
CA LYS A 709 -36.54 9.64 -7.13
C LYS A 709 -35.34 10.43 -6.59
N ASP A 710 -35.56 11.62 -6.04
CA ASP A 710 -34.47 12.45 -5.49
C ASP A 710 -33.63 11.75 -4.40
N LYS A 711 -34.23 10.81 -3.64
CA LYS A 711 -33.49 9.99 -2.66
C LYS A 711 -32.56 8.95 -3.28
N GLU A 712 -32.77 8.63 -4.56
CA GLU A 712 -32.03 7.67 -5.37
C GLU A 712 -30.93 8.37 -6.22
N LYS A 713 -30.95 9.72 -6.30
CA LYS A 713 -29.93 10.53 -6.99
C LYS A 713 -28.67 10.77 -6.13
N LYS A 714 -28.01 9.71 -5.70
CA LYS A 714 -26.72 9.76 -4.98
C LYS A 714 -25.57 9.43 -5.92
N ASN A 715 -24.54 10.27 -5.97
CA ASN A 715 -23.35 10.04 -6.79
C ASN A 715 -22.24 9.31 -6.03
N ILE A 716 -21.19 8.86 -6.72
CA ILE A 716 -20.11 8.07 -6.09
C ILE A 716 -19.48 8.78 -4.87
N ILE A 717 -19.37 10.11 -4.90
CA ILE A 717 -18.82 10.91 -3.79
C ILE A 717 -19.80 10.97 -2.61
N ASP A 718 -21.11 11.06 -2.87
CA ASP A 718 -22.14 10.97 -1.81
C ASP A 718 -22.01 9.65 -1.04
N TYR A 719 -21.85 8.54 -1.76
CA TYR A 719 -21.67 7.22 -1.15
C TYR A 719 -20.36 7.10 -0.40
N LEU A 720 -19.27 7.63 -0.96
CA LEU A 720 -17.97 7.64 -0.30
C LEU A 720 -18.03 8.39 1.03
N LEU A 721 -18.60 9.60 1.04
CA LEU A 721 -18.75 10.39 2.27
C LEU A 721 -19.77 9.78 3.24
N GLU A 722 -20.79 9.07 2.75
CA GLU A 722 -21.68 8.28 3.60
C GLU A 722 -20.92 7.14 4.30
N HIS A 723 -20.05 6.45 3.56
CA HIS A 723 -19.19 5.39 4.09
C HIS A 723 -18.23 5.92 5.15
N GLU A 724 -17.46 6.96 4.81
CA GLU A 724 -16.61 7.70 5.76
C GLU A 724 -17.38 8.12 7.02
N GLY A 725 -18.65 8.52 6.86
CA GLY A 725 -19.51 8.91 7.96
C GLY A 725 -19.84 7.74 8.89
N LYS A 726 -20.13 6.56 8.34
CA LYS A 726 -20.38 5.35 9.12
C LYS A 726 -19.14 4.91 9.87
N ASP A 727 -17.97 4.97 9.22
CA ASP A 727 -16.69 4.67 9.85
C ASP A 727 -16.40 5.64 11.00
N ALA A 728 -16.61 6.93 10.78
CA ALA A 728 -16.41 7.96 11.80
C ALA A 728 -17.38 7.80 12.99
N GLU A 729 -18.66 7.54 12.72
CA GLU A 729 -19.65 7.25 13.76
C GLU A 729 -19.22 6.04 14.59
N LYS A 730 -18.91 4.92 13.94
CA LYS A 730 -18.42 3.71 14.60
C LYS A 730 -17.17 4.00 15.45
N CYS A 731 -16.18 4.70 14.90
CA CYS A 731 -14.96 5.12 15.61
C CYS A 731 -15.30 5.87 16.90
N THR A 732 -16.15 6.90 16.81
CA THR A 732 -16.55 7.70 17.98
C THR A 732 -17.41 6.94 19.00
N THR A 733 -18.31 6.06 18.54
CA THR A 733 -19.15 5.23 19.42
C THR A 733 -18.32 4.20 20.16
N THR A 734 -17.39 3.52 19.49
CA THR A 734 -16.48 2.54 20.09
C THR A 734 -15.52 3.19 21.10
N HIS A 735 -15.05 4.40 20.83
CA HIS A 735 -13.97 5.04 21.60
C HIS A 735 -14.46 6.17 22.54
N ASN A 736 -15.62 5.97 23.17
CA ASN A 736 -16.24 6.96 24.05
C ASN A 736 -15.70 6.92 25.51
N ASN A 737 -15.77 8.06 26.22
CA ASN A 737 -15.18 8.25 27.55
C ASN A 737 -15.88 7.48 28.71
N ASN A 738 -17.10 6.98 28.51
CA ASN A 738 -17.94 6.51 29.61
C ASN A 738 -17.90 4.99 29.83
N GLU A 739 -17.31 4.24 28.88
CA GLU A 739 -17.30 2.76 28.89
C GLU A 739 -15.96 2.15 28.45
N CYS A 740 -14.85 2.89 28.53
CA CYS A 740 -13.51 2.34 28.30
C CYS A 740 -13.01 1.72 29.63
N PRO A 741 -13.21 0.41 29.92
CA PRO A 741 -12.69 -0.17 31.16
C PRO A 741 -11.17 -0.04 31.23
N GLU A 742 -10.62 0.18 32.43
CA GLU A 742 -9.20 -0.12 32.68
C GLU A 742 -8.95 -1.58 32.32
N GLU A 743 -7.80 -1.86 31.70
CA GLU A 743 -7.47 -3.19 31.16
C GLU A 743 -7.78 -4.30 32.18
N VAL A 744 -8.90 -4.99 31.95
CA VAL A 744 -9.22 -6.27 32.60
C VAL A 744 -9.56 -7.27 31.51
N ASN A 745 -8.70 -8.29 31.49
CA ASN A 745 -8.73 -9.54 30.73
C ASN A 745 -9.95 -9.80 29.86
N LEU A 746 -9.67 -9.83 28.57
CA LEU A 746 -10.57 -10.30 27.55
C LEU A 746 -10.99 -11.74 27.77
N HIS A 747 -12.29 -12.02 27.56
CA HIS A 747 -12.79 -13.39 27.50
C HIS A 747 -12.02 -14.18 26.44
N ASN A 748 -11.42 -15.27 26.93
CA ASN A 748 -10.36 -16.02 26.29
C ASN A 748 -10.92 -16.99 25.25
N ASN A 749 -10.26 -17.07 24.10
CA ASN A 749 -10.29 -18.29 23.32
C ASN A 749 -9.57 -19.38 24.14
N PRO A 750 -10.21 -20.50 24.51
CA PRO A 750 -9.56 -21.57 25.27
C PRO A 750 -8.37 -22.23 24.56
N CYS A 751 -8.12 -21.90 23.29
CA CYS A 751 -6.95 -22.34 22.51
C CYS A 751 -5.84 -21.28 22.40
N SER A 752 -5.97 -20.11 23.04
CA SER A 752 -4.97 -19.04 23.04
C SER A 752 -4.35 -18.90 24.43
N GLU A 753 -3.09 -19.30 24.58
CA GLU A 753 -2.37 -19.21 25.87
C GLU A 753 -1.94 -17.79 26.26
N HIS A 754 -2.26 -16.76 25.46
CA HIS A 754 -1.94 -15.36 25.81
C HIS A 754 -3.13 -14.41 25.72
N ILE A 755 -3.28 -13.72 26.85
CA ILE A 755 -4.23 -12.71 27.24
C ILE A 755 -3.71 -11.37 26.68
N ASN A 756 -4.52 -10.60 25.93
CA ASN A 756 -4.29 -9.20 25.49
C ASN A 756 -3.74 -8.85 24.08
N LYS A 757 -4.01 -9.59 23.00
CA LYS A 757 -3.82 -9.07 21.62
C LYS A 757 -5.09 -9.14 20.75
N PRO A 758 -5.38 -8.12 19.90
CA PRO A 758 -6.36 -8.26 18.83
C PRO A 758 -5.71 -9.03 17.67
N THR A 759 -6.17 -10.25 17.40
CA THR A 759 -5.80 -11.04 16.22
C THR A 759 -6.35 -10.38 14.95
N ALA A 760 -5.53 -10.28 13.89
CA ALA A 760 -6.04 -9.96 12.56
C ALA A 760 -7.01 -11.07 12.14
N SER A 761 -8.22 -10.69 11.73
CA SER A 761 -9.22 -11.67 11.32
C SER A 761 -8.85 -12.28 9.96
N VAL A 762 -9.30 -13.50 9.69
CA VAL A 762 -9.17 -14.13 8.36
C VAL A 762 -9.77 -13.22 7.27
N LYS A 763 -10.80 -12.44 7.62
CA LYS A 763 -11.41 -11.46 6.72
C LYS A 763 -10.47 -10.31 6.40
N ASP A 764 -9.65 -9.82 7.34
CA ASP A 764 -8.67 -8.75 7.09
C ASP A 764 -7.62 -9.18 6.05
N ILE A 765 -7.20 -10.45 6.11
CA ILE A 765 -6.26 -11.02 5.15
C ILE A 765 -6.93 -11.17 3.78
N ALA A 766 -8.13 -11.75 3.74
CA ALA A 766 -8.91 -11.87 2.51
C ALA A 766 -9.16 -10.50 1.86
N ARG A 767 -9.36 -9.46 2.69
CA ARG A 767 -9.55 -8.09 2.23
C ARG A 767 -8.31 -7.57 1.50
N LYS A 768 -7.11 -7.80 2.03
CA LYS A 768 -5.86 -7.45 1.35
C LYS A 768 -5.67 -8.23 0.04
N MET A 769 -5.97 -9.53 0.04
CA MET A 769 -5.80 -10.38 -1.15
C MET A 769 -6.68 -9.92 -2.31
N LYS A 770 -7.95 -9.60 -2.05
CA LYS A 770 -8.85 -9.04 -3.07
C LYS A 770 -8.39 -7.67 -3.57
N SER A 771 -7.88 -6.80 -2.70
CA SER A 771 -7.33 -5.50 -3.14
C SER A 771 -6.19 -5.69 -4.15
N ASN A 772 -5.31 -6.64 -3.89
CA ASN A 772 -4.21 -6.95 -4.80
C ASN A 772 -4.72 -7.50 -6.13
N ALA A 773 -5.72 -8.38 -6.11
CA ALA A 773 -6.33 -8.90 -7.34
C ALA A 773 -6.92 -7.78 -8.22
N ARG A 774 -7.66 -6.82 -7.63
CA ARG A 774 -8.19 -5.64 -8.35
C ARG A 774 -7.08 -4.79 -8.98
N LYS A 775 -6.00 -4.53 -8.23
CA LYS A 775 -4.85 -3.76 -8.71
C LYS A 775 -4.15 -4.48 -9.88
N LEU A 776 -3.99 -5.80 -9.78
CA LEU A 776 -3.37 -6.60 -10.84
C LEU A 776 -4.20 -6.58 -12.13
N LEU A 777 -5.53 -6.74 -12.02
CA LEU A 777 -6.47 -6.61 -13.14
C LEU A 777 -6.31 -5.25 -13.85
N ARG A 778 -6.23 -4.14 -13.09
CA ARG A 778 -6.06 -2.79 -13.63
C ARG A 778 -4.69 -2.56 -14.25
N ASN A 779 -3.61 -2.97 -13.59
CA ASN A 779 -2.25 -2.83 -14.12
C ASN A 779 -2.09 -3.58 -15.45
N ARG A 780 -2.84 -4.68 -15.61
CA ARG A 780 -2.88 -5.41 -16.88
C ARG A 780 -3.76 -4.74 -17.94
N GLY A 781 -4.60 -3.77 -17.58
CA GLY A 781 -5.49 -3.06 -18.51
C GLY A 781 -6.66 -3.92 -18.98
N SER A 782 -6.87 -5.09 -18.38
CA SER A 782 -7.79 -6.12 -18.88
C SER A 782 -9.19 -6.03 -18.27
N LYS A 783 -9.47 -5.09 -17.36
CA LYS A 783 -10.76 -4.92 -16.67
C LYS A 783 -11.93 -4.88 -17.65
N ASP A 784 -11.88 -3.99 -18.64
CA ASP A 784 -12.98 -3.79 -19.58
C ASP A 784 -13.08 -4.90 -20.64
N GLU A 785 -11.96 -5.53 -20.99
CA GLU A 785 -11.93 -6.63 -21.96
C GLU A 785 -12.44 -7.96 -21.37
N LEU A 786 -12.19 -8.20 -20.08
CA LEU A 786 -12.62 -9.42 -19.39
C LEU A 786 -14.00 -9.31 -18.74
N LYS A 787 -14.51 -8.09 -18.53
CA LYS A 787 -15.86 -7.86 -18.00
C LYS A 787 -16.91 -8.26 -19.06
N GLY A 788 -17.64 -9.34 -18.79
CA GLY A 788 -18.69 -9.81 -19.68
C GLY A 788 -19.96 -8.99 -19.56
N ASN A 789 -20.72 -8.91 -20.65
CA ASN A 789 -22.02 -8.26 -20.73
C ASN A 789 -23.09 -9.30 -21.11
N ILE A 790 -23.92 -9.68 -20.13
CA ILE A 790 -24.98 -10.67 -20.34
C ILE A 790 -26.01 -10.26 -21.39
N SER A 791 -26.24 -8.96 -21.61
CA SER A 791 -27.19 -8.48 -22.63
C SER A 791 -26.70 -8.67 -24.06
N LEU A 792 -25.40 -8.94 -24.23
CA LEU A 792 -24.77 -9.27 -25.51
C LEU A 792 -24.44 -10.76 -25.64
N ALA A 793 -24.86 -11.58 -24.66
CA ALA A 793 -24.57 -13.01 -24.65
C ALA A 793 -25.47 -13.77 -25.64
N GLU A 794 -24.86 -14.72 -26.35
CA GLU A 794 -25.55 -15.71 -27.17
C GLU A 794 -25.59 -17.07 -26.44
N PHE A 795 -26.62 -17.88 -26.69
CA PHE A 795 -26.76 -19.19 -26.06
C PHE A 795 -27.23 -20.26 -27.03
N LYS A 796 -26.58 -21.44 -26.99
CA LYS A 796 -26.95 -22.62 -27.78
C LYS A 796 -28.39 -23.05 -27.56
N ASN A 797 -28.91 -22.91 -26.34
CA ASN A 797 -30.23 -23.39 -25.95
C ASN A 797 -31.39 -22.43 -26.28
N GLY A 798 -31.13 -21.41 -27.11
CA GLY A 798 -32.16 -20.58 -27.75
C GLY A 798 -32.52 -19.28 -27.03
N GLY A 799 -32.01 -19.04 -25.82
CA GLY A 799 -32.12 -17.72 -25.16
C GLY A 799 -31.23 -16.67 -25.83
N GLN A 800 -31.68 -15.42 -25.86
CA GLN A 800 -30.87 -14.28 -26.30
C GLN A 800 -30.64 -13.31 -25.14
N GLY A 801 -29.38 -12.91 -24.90
CA GLY A 801 -29.04 -12.00 -23.81
C GLY A 801 -29.83 -10.68 -23.83
N SER A 802 -30.17 -10.18 -25.02
CA SER A 802 -30.98 -8.96 -25.22
C SER A 802 -32.36 -9.04 -24.57
N GLU A 803 -32.96 -10.24 -24.46
CA GLU A 803 -34.26 -10.47 -23.82
C GLU A 803 -34.24 -10.21 -22.31
N LEU A 804 -33.06 -10.31 -21.69
CA LEU A 804 -32.90 -10.13 -20.25
C LEU A 804 -33.03 -8.66 -19.85
N LYS A 805 -32.78 -7.71 -20.76
CA LYS A 805 -32.76 -6.25 -20.51
C LYS A 805 -31.98 -5.89 -19.24
N GLY A 806 -30.77 -6.45 -19.08
CA GLY A 806 -29.93 -6.30 -17.89
C GLY A 806 -30.41 -7.02 -16.62
N ASN A 807 -31.60 -7.65 -16.61
CA ASN A 807 -32.12 -8.34 -15.42
C ASN A 807 -31.60 -9.78 -15.34
N ILE A 808 -30.49 -9.96 -14.61
CA ILE A 808 -29.83 -11.25 -14.35
C ILE A 808 -30.79 -12.26 -13.70
N CYS A 809 -31.78 -11.82 -12.90
CA CYS A 809 -32.70 -12.72 -12.21
C CYS A 809 -33.68 -13.45 -13.12
N LYS A 810 -33.75 -13.09 -14.42
CA LYS A 810 -34.56 -13.78 -15.42
C LYS A 810 -33.84 -14.96 -16.09
N ILE A 811 -32.56 -15.21 -15.76
CA ILE A 811 -31.80 -16.30 -16.35
C ILE A 811 -32.34 -17.68 -15.92
N ASP A 812 -32.41 -18.60 -16.87
CA ASP A 812 -32.90 -19.97 -16.75
C ASP A 812 -32.19 -20.88 -17.79
N ASN A 813 -32.65 -22.12 -17.96
CA ASN A 813 -31.95 -23.12 -18.77
C ASN A 813 -31.86 -22.79 -20.28
N LYS A 814 -32.69 -21.88 -20.83
CA LYS A 814 -32.55 -21.47 -22.25
C LYS A 814 -31.34 -20.55 -22.47
N TYR A 815 -30.84 -19.90 -21.42
CA TYR A 815 -29.63 -19.08 -21.43
C TYR A 815 -28.42 -19.89 -20.96
N SER A 816 -28.16 -21.00 -21.65
CA SER A 816 -27.00 -21.86 -21.36
C SER A 816 -26.44 -22.47 -22.64
N ASN A 817 -25.16 -22.82 -22.58
CA ASN A 817 -24.44 -23.55 -23.61
C ASN A 817 -24.25 -25.04 -23.24
N ASP A 818 -25.05 -25.57 -22.31
CA ASP A 818 -25.10 -27.00 -21.96
C ASP A 818 -25.53 -27.85 -23.17
N ILE A 819 -24.67 -28.78 -23.59
CA ILE A 819 -24.88 -29.66 -24.74
C ILE A 819 -26.13 -30.55 -24.61
N ARG A 820 -26.61 -30.76 -23.37
CA ARG A 820 -27.79 -31.60 -23.08
C ARG A 820 -29.12 -30.87 -23.36
N GLY A 821 -29.09 -29.57 -23.66
CA GLY A 821 -30.29 -28.77 -23.94
C GLY A 821 -31.09 -28.37 -22.70
N THR A 822 -32.24 -27.71 -22.91
CA THR A 822 -33.07 -27.13 -21.84
C THR A 822 -33.79 -28.17 -20.97
N THR A 823 -34.16 -29.30 -21.55
CA THR A 823 -34.97 -30.36 -20.90
C THR A 823 -34.12 -31.34 -20.09
N ASN A 824 -33.00 -31.77 -20.66
CA ASN A 824 -32.15 -32.81 -20.07
C ASN A 824 -30.91 -32.22 -19.37
N GLY A 825 -30.57 -30.96 -19.62
CA GLY A 825 -29.48 -30.24 -18.99
C GLY A 825 -29.92 -29.32 -17.84
N GLY A 826 -29.01 -28.43 -17.45
CA GLY A 826 -29.23 -27.42 -16.42
C GLY A 826 -28.28 -27.55 -15.21
N ALA A 827 -28.13 -26.44 -14.49
CA ALA A 827 -27.10 -26.31 -13.45
C ALA A 827 -27.23 -27.30 -12.28
N CYS A 828 -28.44 -27.58 -11.81
CA CYS A 828 -28.67 -28.54 -10.71
C CYS A 828 -28.98 -29.97 -11.19
N LYS A 829 -28.91 -30.26 -12.49
CA LYS A 829 -29.30 -31.57 -13.02
C LYS A 829 -28.38 -32.67 -12.48
N GLY A 830 -28.97 -33.72 -11.94
CA GLY A 830 -28.21 -34.86 -11.38
C GLY A 830 -27.50 -34.56 -10.05
N LYS A 831 -27.74 -33.38 -9.44
CA LYS A 831 -27.19 -33.00 -8.14
C LYS A 831 -28.22 -33.31 -7.03
N ASP A 832 -27.73 -33.74 -5.86
CA ASP A 832 -28.51 -34.04 -4.66
C ASP A 832 -29.67 -35.07 -4.82
N GLY A 833 -29.48 -36.12 -5.61
CA GLY A 833 -30.53 -37.12 -5.86
C GLY A 833 -31.08 -37.82 -4.61
N ASN A 834 -30.26 -37.94 -3.56
CA ASN A 834 -30.61 -38.60 -2.29
C ASN A 834 -31.13 -37.61 -1.21
N ASN A 835 -31.23 -36.31 -1.51
CA ASN A 835 -31.56 -35.25 -0.55
C ASN A 835 -30.64 -35.27 0.70
N GLU A 836 -29.34 -35.45 0.47
CA GLU A 836 -28.31 -35.47 1.53
C GLU A 836 -27.72 -34.07 1.74
N ARG A 837 -27.86 -33.19 0.75
CA ARG A 837 -27.41 -31.81 0.84
C ARG A 837 -28.14 -31.06 1.95
N PHE A 838 -27.36 -30.50 2.88
CA PHE A 838 -27.83 -29.77 4.07
C PHE A 838 -28.60 -30.61 5.11
N LYS A 839 -28.53 -31.94 5.06
CA LYS A 839 -29.08 -32.82 6.10
C LYS A 839 -28.06 -32.96 7.24
N ILE A 840 -28.46 -32.58 8.46
CA ILE A 840 -27.60 -32.72 9.65
C ILE A 840 -27.38 -34.22 9.91
N GLY A 841 -26.14 -34.59 10.25
CA GLY A 841 -25.71 -35.98 10.45
C GLY A 841 -25.20 -36.68 9.18
N THR A 842 -25.22 -36.02 8.03
CA THR A 842 -24.60 -36.55 6.79
C THR A 842 -23.08 -36.59 6.95
N GLU A 843 -22.48 -37.76 6.76
CA GLU A 843 -21.03 -37.94 6.82
C GLU A 843 -20.32 -37.24 5.65
N TRP A 844 -19.23 -36.55 5.94
CA TRP A 844 -18.40 -35.92 4.91
C TRP A 844 -17.44 -36.95 4.32
N LYS A 845 -17.26 -36.91 3.00
CA LYS A 845 -16.26 -37.76 2.34
C LYS A 845 -14.84 -37.33 2.74
N ILE A 846 -13.99 -38.33 3.00
CA ILE A 846 -12.59 -38.14 3.44
C ILE A 846 -11.64 -39.08 2.70
N GLY A 847 -10.37 -38.68 2.61
CA GLY A 847 -9.30 -39.50 2.05
C GLY A 847 -9.54 -39.87 0.58
N GLU A 848 -9.27 -41.13 0.22
CA GLU A 848 -9.40 -41.63 -1.16
C GLU A 848 -10.82 -41.50 -1.74
N LYS A 849 -11.85 -41.45 -0.88
CA LYS A 849 -13.26 -41.30 -1.30
C LYS A 849 -13.61 -39.92 -1.87
N VAL A 850 -12.76 -38.91 -1.66
CA VAL A 850 -12.99 -37.56 -2.16
C VAL A 850 -12.59 -37.45 -3.64
N GLU A 851 -11.72 -38.32 -4.15
CA GLU A 851 -11.14 -38.18 -5.50
C GLU A 851 -10.50 -36.80 -5.67
N THR A 852 -9.40 -36.57 -4.96
CA THR A 852 -8.67 -35.29 -4.95
C THR A 852 -7.16 -35.48 -4.98
N SER A 853 -6.43 -34.54 -5.57
CA SER A 853 -4.97 -34.50 -5.53
C SER A 853 -4.40 -34.01 -4.18
N TYR A 854 -5.25 -33.45 -3.32
CA TYR A 854 -4.86 -32.85 -2.05
C TYR A 854 -4.94 -33.86 -0.88
N LYS A 855 -3.99 -33.78 0.05
CA LYS A 855 -4.00 -34.61 1.27
C LYS A 855 -4.96 -34.06 2.31
N ASP A 856 -5.61 -34.96 3.06
CA ASP A 856 -6.45 -34.64 4.23
C ASP A 856 -7.61 -33.66 3.95
N VAL A 857 -8.31 -33.87 2.83
CA VAL A 857 -9.50 -33.09 2.45
C VAL A 857 -10.77 -33.72 2.99
N PHE A 858 -11.66 -32.86 3.50
CA PHE A 858 -13.01 -33.19 3.94
C PHE A 858 -13.97 -32.45 3.01
N LEU A 859 -14.69 -33.19 2.15
CA LEU A 859 -15.56 -32.60 1.14
C LEU A 859 -16.93 -32.24 1.75
N PRO A 860 -17.36 -30.96 1.72
CA PRO A 860 -18.68 -30.58 2.18
C PRO A 860 -19.77 -31.18 1.27
N PRO A 861 -20.86 -31.76 1.82
CA PRO A 861 -22.02 -32.18 1.04
C PRO A 861 -22.63 -31.05 0.20
N ARG A 862 -22.46 -29.80 0.63
CA ARG A 862 -22.84 -28.60 -0.12
C ARG A 862 -22.06 -28.47 -1.44
N ARG A 863 -20.72 -28.61 -1.40
CA ARG A 863 -19.85 -28.54 -2.60
C ARG A 863 -20.06 -29.75 -3.50
N GLU A 864 -20.22 -30.94 -2.91
CA GLU A 864 -20.47 -32.19 -3.64
C GLU A 864 -21.71 -32.09 -4.53
N HIS A 865 -22.78 -31.52 -3.99
CA HIS A 865 -24.06 -31.41 -4.65
C HIS A 865 -24.37 -29.99 -5.17
N MET A 866 -23.33 -29.19 -5.39
CA MET A 866 -23.44 -27.81 -5.88
C MET A 866 -23.98 -27.75 -7.31
N CYS A 867 -24.81 -26.75 -7.63
CA CYS A 867 -25.42 -26.60 -8.95
C CYS A 867 -24.42 -26.08 -10.00
N THR A 868 -23.55 -26.96 -10.49
CA THR A 868 -22.50 -26.68 -11.50
C THR A 868 -22.57 -27.59 -12.72
N SER A 869 -23.62 -28.42 -12.83
CA SER A 869 -23.68 -29.45 -13.88
C SER A 869 -23.72 -28.87 -15.31
N ASN A 870 -24.20 -27.65 -15.51
CA ASN A 870 -24.12 -27.02 -16.83
C ASN A 870 -22.66 -26.75 -17.24
N LEU A 871 -21.80 -26.36 -16.28
CA LEU A 871 -20.37 -26.08 -16.51
C LEU A 871 -19.58 -27.36 -16.86
N GLU A 872 -19.99 -28.50 -16.29
CA GLU A 872 -19.45 -29.83 -16.61
C GLU A 872 -19.84 -30.29 -18.04
N HIS A 873 -20.85 -29.68 -18.66
CA HIS A 873 -21.45 -30.13 -19.92
C HIS A 873 -21.52 -29.02 -20.99
N LEU A 874 -20.67 -28.01 -20.92
CA LEU A 874 -20.59 -26.96 -21.94
C LEU A 874 -20.19 -27.51 -23.30
N GLU A 875 -20.86 -27.05 -24.35
CA GLU A 875 -20.47 -27.26 -25.75
C GLU A 875 -19.35 -26.28 -26.12
N THR A 876 -18.09 -26.70 -25.95
CA THR A 876 -16.91 -25.88 -26.28
C THR A 876 -16.47 -25.99 -27.73
N ASP A 877 -17.01 -26.95 -28.49
CA ASP A 877 -16.61 -27.23 -29.87
C ASP A 877 -17.50 -26.53 -30.93
N GLN A 878 -18.49 -25.75 -30.51
CA GLN A 878 -19.41 -25.00 -31.39
C GLN A 878 -19.61 -23.56 -30.91
N SER A 879 -20.16 -22.71 -31.79
CA SER A 879 -20.64 -21.37 -31.41
C SER A 879 -21.72 -21.50 -30.33
N PRO A 880 -21.75 -20.61 -29.31
CA PRO A 880 -20.96 -19.39 -29.16
C PRO A 880 -19.59 -19.55 -28.48
N LEU A 881 -19.30 -20.69 -27.83
CA LEU A 881 -18.06 -20.86 -27.06
C LEU A 881 -16.80 -21.14 -27.91
N LYS A 882 -16.97 -21.47 -29.20
CA LYS A 882 -15.90 -21.56 -30.21
C LYS A 882 -15.85 -20.35 -31.16
N ASN A 883 -16.55 -19.26 -30.86
CA ASN A 883 -16.57 -18.09 -31.73
C ASN A 883 -15.15 -17.51 -31.90
N SER A 884 -14.86 -16.93 -33.08
CA SER A 884 -13.63 -16.17 -33.34
C SER A 884 -13.63 -14.80 -32.64
N ASP A 885 -14.80 -14.30 -32.24
CA ASP A 885 -14.92 -13.11 -31.40
C ASP A 885 -14.86 -13.51 -29.91
N GLY A 886 -13.76 -13.11 -29.25
CA GLY A 886 -13.54 -13.34 -27.83
C GLY A 886 -14.60 -12.71 -26.94
N LYS A 887 -15.21 -11.59 -27.35
CA LYS A 887 -16.30 -10.95 -26.58
C LYS A 887 -17.56 -11.78 -26.59
N VAL A 888 -17.88 -12.44 -27.71
CA VAL A 888 -19.01 -13.40 -27.75
C VAL A 888 -18.74 -14.57 -26.81
N VAL A 889 -17.56 -15.17 -26.86
CA VAL A 889 -17.17 -16.27 -25.95
C VAL A 889 -17.27 -15.82 -24.50
N ASN A 890 -16.71 -14.65 -24.17
CA ASN A 890 -16.69 -14.10 -22.82
C ASN A 890 -18.12 -13.85 -22.28
N ASN A 891 -18.95 -13.15 -23.05
CA ASN A 891 -20.33 -12.83 -22.68
C ASN A 891 -21.19 -14.09 -22.49
N SER A 892 -21.08 -15.04 -23.42
CA SER A 892 -21.80 -16.32 -23.37
C SER A 892 -21.36 -17.18 -22.19
N PHE A 893 -20.05 -17.27 -21.94
CA PHE A 893 -19.51 -18.00 -20.80
C PHE A 893 -19.94 -17.40 -19.47
N LEU A 894 -19.91 -16.05 -19.34
CA LEU A 894 -20.45 -15.36 -18.17
C LEU A 894 -21.89 -15.79 -17.90
N GLY A 895 -22.74 -15.87 -18.93
CA GLY A 895 -24.12 -16.33 -18.78
C GLY A 895 -24.25 -17.73 -18.16
N ASP A 896 -23.42 -18.69 -18.56
CA ASP A 896 -23.42 -20.04 -17.96
C ASP A 896 -23.00 -20.03 -16.47
N VAL A 897 -22.02 -19.20 -16.11
CA VAL A 897 -21.61 -19.00 -14.71
C VAL A 897 -22.73 -18.34 -13.90
N LEU A 898 -23.40 -17.33 -14.45
CA LEU A 898 -24.55 -16.66 -13.82
C LEU A 898 -25.73 -17.62 -13.62
N LEU A 899 -25.99 -18.51 -14.57
CA LEU A 899 -27.02 -19.54 -14.42
C LEU A 899 -26.70 -20.51 -13.28
N ALA A 900 -25.46 -21.00 -13.21
CA ALA A 900 -25.00 -21.87 -12.13
C ALA A 900 -25.17 -21.19 -10.76
N ALA A 901 -24.68 -19.96 -10.64
CA ALA A 901 -24.76 -19.15 -9.43
C ALA A 901 -26.22 -18.88 -9.00
N LYS A 902 -27.09 -18.45 -9.94
CA LYS A 902 -28.50 -18.22 -9.63
C LYS A 902 -29.18 -19.48 -9.14
N LYS A 903 -29.02 -20.60 -9.86
CA LYS A 903 -29.68 -21.87 -9.50
C LYS A 903 -29.18 -22.43 -8.17
N GLU A 904 -27.90 -22.25 -7.88
CA GLU A 904 -27.32 -22.53 -6.58
C GLU A 904 -27.95 -21.68 -5.47
N GLY A 905 -28.10 -20.38 -5.68
CA GLY A 905 -28.80 -19.49 -4.75
C GLY A 905 -30.26 -19.86 -4.53
N ASP A 906 -31.01 -20.11 -5.62
CA ASP A 906 -32.41 -20.58 -5.60
C ASP A 906 -32.54 -21.84 -4.73
N PHE A 907 -31.70 -22.85 -4.98
CA PHE A 907 -31.72 -24.13 -4.27
C PHE A 907 -31.43 -23.97 -2.76
N ILE A 908 -30.40 -23.19 -2.40
CA ILE A 908 -30.03 -22.96 -1.00
C ILE A 908 -31.17 -22.29 -0.24
N VAL A 909 -31.77 -21.24 -0.83
CA VAL A 909 -32.86 -20.51 -0.20
C VAL A 909 -34.08 -21.41 -0.03
N GLU A 910 -34.46 -22.17 -1.05
CA GLU A 910 -35.60 -23.08 -1.01
C GLU A 910 -35.44 -24.13 0.11
N LYS A 911 -34.32 -24.86 0.11
CA LYS A 911 -34.06 -25.95 1.07
C LYS A 911 -33.89 -25.47 2.51
N LEU A 912 -33.19 -24.36 2.75
CA LEU A 912 -32.95 -23.90 4.12
C LEU A 912 -34.16 -23.16 4.71
N LYS A 913 -34.99 -22.53 3.87
CA LYS A 913 -36.29 -22.00 4.31
C LYS A 913 -37.25 -23.12 4.72
N SER A 914 -37.36 -24.18 3.92
CA SER A 914 -38.23 -25.33 4.27
C SER A 914 -37.82 -25.98 5.59
N ASN A 915 -36.53 -25.89 5.95
CA ASN A 915 -35.98 -26.47 7.17
C ASN A 915 -36.00 -25.49 8.37
N GLY A 916 -36.60 -24.30 8.25
CA GLY A 916 -36.68 -23.30 9.33
C GLY A 916 -35.35 -22.62 9.68
N ASN A 917 -34.28 -22.84 8.91
CA ASN A 917 -32.93 -22.35 9.20
C ASN A 917 -32.58 -21.07 8.42
N GLN A 918 -33.37 -20.01 8.63
CA GLN A 918 -33.12 -18.72 7.99
C GLN A 918 -31.73 -18.12 8.29
N PRO A 919 -31.16 -18.23 9.51
CA PRO A 919 -29.82 -17.71 9.79
C PRO A 919 -28.68 -18.40 9.01
N GLY A 920 -28.88 -19.63 8.53
CA GLY A 920 -27.87 -20.40 7.79
C GLY A 920 -27.77 -20.05 6.30
N ILE A 921 -28.81 -19.42 5.73
CA ILE A 921 -28.89 -19.12 4.29
C ILE A 921 -27.71 -18.28 3.83
N CYS A 922 -27.42 -17.20 4.56
CA CYS A 922 -26.36 -16.28 4.19
C CYS A 922 -24.99 -16.95 4.11
N ARG A 923 -24.67 -17.79 5.10
CA ARG A 923 -23.38 -18.48 5.17
C ARG A 923 -23.25 -19.50 4.05
N ALA A 924 -24.29 -20.29 3.79
CA ALA A 924 -24.30 -21.25 2.70
C ALA A 924 -24.13 -20.60 1.32
N ILE A 925 -24.80 -19.46 1.07
CA ILE A 925 -24.63 -18.69 -0.17
C ILE A 925 -23.20 -18.14 -0.28
N LYS A 926 -22.63 -17.59 0.80
CA LYS A 926 -21.24 -17.09 0.82
C LYS A 926 -20.21 -18.19 0.53
N TYR A 927 -20.36 -19.36 1.15
CA TYR A 927 -19.48 -20.50 0.89
C TYR A 927 -19.59 -21.00 -0.55
N SER A 928 -20.80 -20.98 -1.12
CA SER A 928 -21.04 -21.44 -2.51
C SER A 928 -20.54 -20.43 -3.53
N PHE A 929 -20.70 -19.12 -3.27
CA PHE A 929 -20.07 -18.06 -4.05
C PHE A 929 -18.55 -18.24 -4.12
N ALA A 930 -17.93 -18.52 -2.98
CA ALA A 930 -16.49 -18.72 -2.87
C ALA A 930 -16.02 -20.00 -3.57
N ASP A 931 -16.79 -21.08 -3.51
CA ASP A 931 -16.48 -22.32 -4.26
C ASP A 931 -16.65 -22.16 -5.76
N ILE A 932 -17.67 -21.43 -6.24
CA ILE A 932 -17.78 -21.05 -7.66
C ILE A 932 -16.53 -20.27 -8.07
N GLY A 933 -16.09 -19.31 -7.25
CA GLY A 933 -14.86 -18.56 -7.51
C GLY A 933 -13.61 -19.44 -7.58
N ASP A 934 -13.50 -20.46 -6.73
CA ASP A 934 -12.36 -21.37 -6.73
C ASP A 934 -12.36 -22.31 -7.94
N ILE A 935 -13.53 -22.77 -8.39
CA ILE A 935 -13.71 -23.50 -9.65
C ILE A 935 -13.27 -22.63 -10.83
N ILE A 936 -13.82 -21.42 -10.93
CA ILE A 936 -13.53 -20.53 -12.06
C ILE A 936 -12.06 -20.14 -12.12
N ARG A 937 -11.39 -19.98 -10.97
CA ARG A 937 -9.96 -19.64 -10.90
C ARG A 937 -9.00 -20.83 -11.06
N GLY A 938 -9.51 -22.06 -11.03
CA GLY A 938 -8.68 -23.26 -11.20
C GLY A 938 -7.92 -23.66 -9.94
N ARG A 939 -8.52 -23.43 -8.76
CA ARG A 939 -7.93 -23.75 -7.46
C ARG A 939 -8.87 -24.53 -6.53
N ASP A 940 -9.94 -25.09 -7.09
CA ASP A 940 -10.85 -25.98 -6.37
C ASP A 940 -10.11 -27.27 -5.97
N MET A 941 -10.30 -27.71 -4.74
CA MET A 941 -9.64 -28.89 -4.18
C MET A 941 -10.37 -30.19 -4.54
N TRP A 942 -11.56 -30.14 -5.15
CA TRP A 942 -12.25 -31.33 -5.64
C TRP A 942 -12.01 -31.48 -7.14
N ASP A 943 -10.88 -32.09 -7.49
CA ASP A 943 -10.26 -31.96 -8.82
C ASP A 943 -10.08 -33.29 -9.59
N LEU A 944 -10.27 -34.45 -8.95
CA LEU A 944 -10.10 -35.74 -9.63
C LEU A 944 -11.41 -36.49 -9.94
N ASP A 945 -12.56 -36.00 -9.48
CA ASP A 945 -13.84 -36.59 -9.90
C ASP A 945 -14.12 -36.34 -11.39
N GLU A 946 -14.91 -37.21 -12.01
CA GLU A 946 -15.19 -37.16 -13.45
C GLU A 946 -15.82 -35.83 -13.88
N GLY A 947 -16.73 -35.30 -13.07
CA GLY A 947 -17.40 -34.02 -13.32
C GLY A 947 -16.41 -32.86 -13.27
N SER A 948 -15.61 -32.76 -12.20
CA SER A 948 -14.65 -31.67 -12.05
C SER A 948 -13.52 -31.72 -13.07
N LYS A 949 -13.02 -32.91 -13.44
CA LYS A 949 -12.06 -33.06 -14.56
C LYS A 949 -12.62 -32.54 -15.88
N LYS A 950 -13.88 -32.87 -16.17
CA LYS A 950 -14.54 -32.45 -17.41
C LYS A 950 -14.79 -30.95 -17.41
N MET A 951 -15.27 -30.41 -16.29
CA MET A 951 -15.46 -28.97 -16.10
C MET A 951 -14.15 -28.22 -16.26
N GLU A 952 -13.06 -28.66 -15.62
CA GLU A 952 -11.75 -28.01 -15.73
C GLU A 952 -11.23 -28.02 -17.17
N LYS A 953 -11.39 -29.13 -17.91
CA LYS A 953 -11.05 -29.19 -19.33
C LYS A 953 -11.83 -28.16 -20.16
N ASN A 954 -13.13 -28.01 -19.89
CA ASN A 954 -13.96 -27.01 -20.56
C ASN A 954 -13.49 -25.60 -20.24
N LEU A 955 -13.21 -25.30 -18.97
CA LEU A 955 -12.73 -24.01 -18.51
C LEU A 955 -11.40 -23.64 -19.17
N VAL A 956 -10.40 -24.52 -19.16
CA VAL A 956 -9.12 -24.30 -19.85
C VAL A 956 -9.33 -23.99 -21.32
N THR A 957 -10.22 -24.71 -22.00
CA THR A 957 -10.53 -24.48 -23.42
C THR A 957 -11.15 -23.09 -23.66
N ILE A 958 -12.14 -22.71 -22.86
CA ILE A 958 -12.84 -21.42 -22.98
C ILE A 958 -11.89 -20.27 -22.66
N PHE A 959 -11.10 -20.37 -21.58
CA PHE A 959 -10.15 -19.32 -21.22
C PHE A 959 -9.02 -19.17 -22.24
N GLY A 960 -8.60 -20.26 -22.89
CA GLY A 960 -7.71 -20.18 -24.05
C GLY A 960 -8.33 -19.37 -25.19
N LYS A 961 -9.63 -19.58 -25.48
CA LYS A 961 -10.35 -18.79 -26.48
C LYS A 961 -10.54 -17.33 -26.10
N ILE A 962 -10.80 -17.03 -24.83
CA ILE A 962 -10.86 -15.64 -24.34
C ILE A 962 -9.49 -14.98 -24.52
N LYS A 963 -8.40 -15.64 -24.11
CA LYS A 963 -7.03 -15.13 -24.26
C LYS A 963 -6.64 -14.87 -25.71
N ASP A 964 -6.89 -15.85 -26.58
CA ASP A 964 -6.47 -15.81 -27.98
C ASP A 964 -7.07 -14.62 -28.74
N ASN A 965 -8.26 -14.18 -28.32
CA ASN A 965 -9.07 -13.17 -28.99
C ASN A 965 -9.20 -11.87 -28.17
N LEU A 966 -8.31 -11.62 -27.21
CA LEU A 966 -8.17 -10.29 -26.61
C LEU A 966 -7.77 -9.28 -27.70
N ALA A 967 -8.47 -8.15 -27.76
CA ALA A 967 -8.32 -7.18 -28.86
C ALA A 967 -6.97 -6.44 -28.87
N ASP A 968 -6.29 -6.40 -27.73
CA ASP A 968 -5.04 -5.68 -27.51
C ASP A 968 -3.90 -6.68 -27.26
N ASP A 969 -2.91 -6.68 -28.16
CA ASP A 969 -1.73 -7.55 -28.09
C ASP A 969 -0.87 -7.26 -26.84
N ASP A 970 -0.82 -6.01 -26.36
CA ASP A 970 -0.10 -5.66 -25.13
C ASP A 970 -0.81 -6.23 -23.90
N ILE A 971 -2.14 -6.27 -23.88
CA ILE A 971 -2.90 -6.95 -22.81
C ILE A 971 -2.69 -8.47 -22.91
N LYS A 972 -2.79 -9.04 -24.10
CA LYS A 972 -2.61 -10.47 -24.35
C LYS A 972 -1.22 -10.96 -23.88
N ASN A 973 -0.17 -10.20 -24.17
CA ASN A 973 1.22 -10.51 -23.78
C ASN A 973 1.46 -10.46 -22.26
N LYS A 974 0.55 -9.87 -21.46
CA LYS A 974 0.64 -9.91 -19.99
C LYS A 974 0.21 -11.26 -19.40
N TYR A 975 -0.40 -12.12 -20.19
CA TYR A 975 -0.76 -13.49 -19.84
C TYR A 975 0.19 -14.45 -20.55
N THR A 976 1.06 -15.11 -19.78
CA THR A 976 2.13 -15.93 -20.34
C THR A 976 1.60 -17.16 -21.07
N ASP A 977 2.28 -17.60 -22.13
CA ASP A 977 1.91 -18.78 -22.92
C ASP A 977 2.31 -20.11 -22.26
N ASP A 978 3.16 -20.06 -21.24
CA ASP A 978 3.57 -21.23 -20.45
C ASP A 978 2.56 -21.64 -19.36
N ASP A 979 1.61 -20.76 -18.99
CA ASP A 979 0.50 -21.08 -18.12
C ASP A 979 -0.65 -21.73 -18.90
N VAL A 980 -0.53 -23.05 -19.08
CA VAL A 980 -1.50 -23.89 -19.81
C VAL A 980 -2.89 -23.84 -19.17
N ASN A 981 -2.99 -23.55 -17.87
CA ASN A 981 -4.27 -23.49 -17.15
C ASN A 981 -4.88 -22.08 -17.10
N HIS A 982 -4.18 -21.09 -17.65
CA HIS A 982 -4.59 -19.68 -17.70
C HIS A 982 -4.96 -19.10 -16.33
N THR A 983 -4.31 -19.55 -15.26
CA THR A 983 -4.65 -19.21 -13.88
C THR A 983 -4.72 -17.71 -13.62
N LYS A 984 -3.72 -16.94 -14.10
CA LYS A 984 -3.72 -15.46 -13.95
C LYS A 984 -4.89 -14.78 -14.67
N LEU A 985 -5.22 -15.25 -15.88
CA LEU A 985 -6.34 -14.73 -16.67
C LEU A 985 -7.67 -15.04 -15.98
N ARG A 986 -7.79 -16.25 -15.42
CA ARG A 986 -8.98 -16.71 -14.68
C ARG A 986 -9.19 -15.93 -13.38
N GLU A 987 -8.11 -15.61 -12.67
CA GLU A 987 -8.15 -14.73 -11.48
C GLU A 987 -8.66 -13.33 -11.83
N ASP A 988 -8.13 -12.73 -12.90
CA ASP A 988 -8.56 -11.43 -13.39
C ASP A 988 -10.00 -11.44 -13.90
N TRP A 989 -10.38 -12.48 -14.63
CA TRP A 989 -11.76 -12.66 -15.12
C TRP A 989 -12.74 -12.80 -13.97
N TRP A 990 -12.39 -13.58 -12.94
CA TRP A 990 -13.22 -13.69 -11.75
C TRP A 990 -13.37 -12.33 -11.08
N GLU A 991 -12.28 -11.57 -10.86
CA GLU A 991 -12.39 -10.25 -10.25
C GLU A 991 -13.24 -9.28 -11.08
N ALA A 992 -13.12 -9.31 -12.41
CA ALA A 992 -13.93 -8.49 -13.31
C ALA A 992 -15.44 -8.81 -13.27
N ASN A 993 -15.81 -10.06 -12.93
CA ASN A 993 -17.19 -10.56 -13.07
C ASN A 993 -17.86 -11.00 -11.76
N ARG A 994 -17.12 -11.17 -10.65
CA ARG A 994 -17.62 -11.72 -9.38
C ARG A 994 -18.82 -10.96 -8.80
N TYR A 995 -18.92 -9.66 -9.07
CA TYR A 995 -20.09 -8.86 -8.70
C TYR A 995 -21.37 -9.38 -9.37
N GLN A 996 -21.32 -9.63 -10.69
CA GLN A 996 -22.46 -10.14 -11.45
C GLN A 996 -22.87 -11.52 -10.94
N VAL A 997 -21.87 -12.37 -10.63
CA VAL A 997 -22.07 -13.69 -10.03
C VAL A 997 -22.78 -13.61 -8.68
N TRP A 998 -22.33 -12.71 -7.80
CA TRP A 998 -22.98 -12.49 -6.51
C TRP A 998 -24.43 -12.02 -6.66
N ASN A 999 -24.70 -11.09 -7.59
CA ASN A 999 -26.05 -10.63 -7.88
C ASN A 999 -26.98 -11.74 -8.38
N ALA A 1000 -26.48 -12.64 -9.22
CA ALA A 1000 -27.24 -13.82 -9.65
C ALA A 1000 -27.67 -14.69 -8.46
N MET A 1001 -26.77 -14.91 -7.49
CA MET A 1001 -27.09 -15.67 -6.26
C MET A 1001 -28.10 -14.94 -5.37
N LYS A 1002 -28.09 -13.60 -5.32
CA LYS A 1002 -29.02 -12.79 -4.53
C LYS A 1002 -30.46 -12.79 -5.06
N CYS A 1003 -30.72 -13.21 -6.30
CA CYS A 1003 -32.05 -13.20 -6.90
C CYS A 1003 -33.12 -13.93 -6.04
N ALA A 1004 -32.76 -15.10 -5.51
CA ALA A 1004 -33.62 -15.88 -4.61
C ALA A 1004 -33.91 -15.17 -3.26
N MET A 1005 -32.96 -14.34 -2.81
CA MET A 1005 -33.03 -13.62 -1.54
C MET A 1005 -33.96 -12.42 -1.60
N LYS A 1006 -33.92 -11.66 -2.72
CA LYS A 1006 -34.80 -10.51 -2.98
C LYS A 1006 -36.28 -10.95 -3.00
N ASN A 1007 -36.58 -12.09 -3.63
CA ASN A 1007 -37.92 -12.69 -3.64
C ASN A 1007 -38.34 -13.27 -2.28
N GLY A 1008 -37.38 -13.39 -1.35
CA GLY A 1008 -37.53 -14.10 -0.11
C GLY A 1008 -37.57 -13.24 1.15
N ASN A 1009 -37.49 -11.90 1.05
CA ASN A 1009 -37.35 -10.94 2.16
C ASN A 1009 -36.22 -11.29 3.15
N ILE A 1010 -35.04 -11.64 2.64
CA ILE A 1010 -33.86 -11.95 3.47
C ILE A 1010 -32.88 -10.76 3.45
N ASP A 1011 -33.03 -9.81 4.38
CA ASP A 1011 -32.31 -8.52 4.39
C ASP A 1011 -30.89 -8.54 5.00
N LYS A 1012 -30.35 -9.71 5.39
CA LYS A 1012 -29.13 -9.80 6.23
C LYS A 1012 -27.84 -10.20 5.49
N CYS A 1013 -27.82 -10.25 4.17
CA CYS A 1013 -26.61 -10.58 3.37
C CYS A 1013 -26.11 -9.39 2.56
N ASN A 1014 -25.75 -8.33 3.25
CA ASN A 1014 -25.26 -7.10 2.64
C ASN A 1014 -23.80 -7.24 2.18
N GLY A 1015 -23.47 -6.60 1.05
CA GLY A 1015 -22.14 -6.57 0.46
C GLY A 1015 -21.75 -7.83 -0.31
N ILE A 1016 -20.73 -7.73 -1.17
CA ILE A 1016 -20.12 -8.88 -1.83
C ILE A 1016 -19.24 -9.61 -0.80
N PRO A 1017 -19.29 -10.95 -0.69
CA PRO A 1017 -18.50 -11.67 0.30
C PRO A 1017 -17.00 -11.52 0.04
N LEU A 1018 -16.18 -11.65 1.08
CA LEU A 1018 -14.72 -11.80 0.97
C LEU A 1018 -14.29 -13.27 1.00
N ASP A 1019 -15.25 -14.18 1.19
CA ASP A 1019 -15.04 -15.60 1.38
C ASP A 1019 -14.30 -16.24 0.20
N ASP A 1020 -14.51 -15.75 -1.03
CA ASP A 1020 -13.76 -16.18 -2.22
C ASP A 1020 -12.27 -15.78 -2.19
N TYR A 1021 -11.80 -15.04 -1.19
CA TYR A 1021 -10.38 -14.80 -0.96
C TYR A 1021 -9.84 -15.50 0.29
N ILE A 1022 -10.69 -16.29 0.97
CA ILE A 1022 -10.29 -17.18 2.05
C ILE A 1022 -9.95 -18.56 1.44
N PRO A 1023 -8.78 -19.15 1.74
CA PRO A 1023 -8.42 -20.48 1.26
C PRO A 1023 -9.53 -21.51 1.49
N GLN A 1024 -9.86 -22.28 0.46
CA GLN A 1024 -11.00 -23.19 0.45
C GLN A 1024 -11.04 -24.15 1.64
N ARG A 1025 -9.87 -24.71 2.01
CA ARG A 1025 -9.72 -25.59 3.17
C ARG A 1025 -10.19 -24.95 4.47
N LEU A 1026 -9.89 -23.67 4.69
CA LEU A 1026 -10.31 -22.97 5.90
C LEU A 1026 -11.83 -22.76 5.90
N ARG A 1027 -12.42 -22.48 4.73
CA ARG A 1027 -13.88 -22.35 4.60
C ARG A 1027 -14.60 -23.65 4.87
N TRP A 1028 -14.13 -24.76 4.28
CA TRP A 1028 -14.70 -26.08 4.48
C TRP A 1028 -14.54 -26.56 5.94
N MET A 1029 -13.40 -26.28 6.57
CA MET A 1029 -13.21 -26.54 8.00
C MET A 1029 -14.17 -25.71 8.87
N THR A 1030 -14.38 -24.44 8.53
CA THR A 1030 -15.35 -23.58 9.24
C THR A 1030 -16.77 -24.13 9.08
N GLU A 1031 -17.15 -24.51 7.86
CA GLU A 1031 -18.45 -25.13 7.58
C GLU A 1031 -18.61 -26.44 8.36
N TRP A 1032 -17.61 -27.32 8.36
CA TRP A 1032 -17.62 -28.57 9.13
C TRP A 1032 -17.85 -28.32 10.62
N ALA A 1033 -17.14 -27.35 11.22
CA ALA A 1033 -17.30 -27.00 12.62
C ALA A 1033 -18.73 -26.53 12.92
N GLU A 1034 -19.34 -25.74 12.02
CA GLU A 1034 -20.75 -25.34 12.17
C GLU A 1034 -21.71 -26.54 12.15
N TRP A 1035 -21.49 -27.51 11.27
CA TRP A 1035 -22.32 -28.72 11.20
C TRP A 1035 -22.14 -29.63 12.41
N PHE A 1036 -20.88 -29.80 12.86
CA PHE A 1036 -20.55 -30.54 14.07
C PHE A 1036 -21.29 -29.96 15.28
N CYS A 1037 -21.20 -28.65 15.50
CA CYS A 1037 -21.86 -27.98 16.63
C CYS A 1037 -23.39 -28.13 16.58
N LYS A 1038 -24.00 -28.07 15.39
CA LYS A 1038 -25.45 -28.28 15.23
C LYS A 1038 -25.89 -29.69 15.63
N GLU A 1039 -25.14 -30.70 15.16
CA GLU A 1039 -25.45 -32.10 15.49
C GLU A 1039 -25.20 -32.38 16.97
N GLN A 1040 -24.06 -31.92 17.52
CA GLN A 1040 -23.74 -32.05 18.93
C GLN A 1040 -24.83 -31.43 19.81
N TYR A 1041 -25.28 -30.21 19.49
CA TYR A 1041 -26.35 -29.55 20.22
C TYR A 1041 -27.66 -30.36 20.16
N SER A 1042 -28.04 -30.87 18.98
CA SER A 1042 -29.24 -31.71 18.84
C SER A 1042 -29.17 -33.02 19.63
N LEU A 1043 -28.02 -33.69 19.62
CA LEU A 1043 -27.82 -34.93 20.38
C LEU A 1043 -27.76 -34.68 21.89
N TYR A 1044 -27.16 -33.58 22.31
CA TYR A 1044 -27.10 -33.19 23.72
C TYR A 1044 -28.48 -32.84 24.27
N ASP A 1045 -29.29 -32.08 23.53
CA ASP A 1045 -30.68 -31.75 23.90
C ASP A 1045 -31.55 -33.01 24.04
N LYS A 1046 -31.39 -33.98 23.11
CA LYS A 1046 -32.04 -35.30 23.23
C LYS A 1046 -31.59 -36.06 24.47
N LEU A 1047 -30.29 -36.06 24.75
CA LEU A 1047 -29.71 -36.72 25.92
C LEU A 1047 -30.24 -36.09 27.22
N GLU A 1048 -30.21 -34.76 27.33
CA GLU A 1048 -30.71 -34.01 28.48
C GLU A 1048 -32.20 -34.26 28.70
N THR A 1049 -33.00 -34.23 27.62
CA THR A 1049 -34.43 -34.52 27.68
C THR A 1049 -34.69 -35.95 28.14
N GLN A 1050 -34.04 -36.95 27.55
CA GLN A 1050 -34.27 -38.36 27.87
C GLN A 1050 -33.76 -38.74 29.27
N CYS A 1051 -32.58 -38.25 29.66
CA CYS A 1051 -32.01 -38.52 30.98
C CYS A 1051 -32.65 -37.67 32.09
N GLY A 1052 -33.20 -36.49 31.77
CA GLY A 1052 -33.90 -35.63 32.73
C GLY A 1052 -35.30 -36.15 33.13
N ILE A 1053 -35.90 -37.04 32.33
CA ILE A 1053 -37.17 -37.72 32.64
C ILE A 1053 -36.95 -38.90 33.61
N CYS A 1054 -35.73 -39.41 33.73
CA CYS A 1054 -35.37 -40.43 34.72
C CYS A 1054 -35.16 -39.78 36.10
N LYS A 1055 -36.23 -39.68 36.90
CA LYS A 1055 -36.18 -39.42 38.35
C LYS A 1055 -36.37 -40.69 39.15
#